data_AF-A0AA36J637-F1
#
_entry.id   AF-A0AA36J637-F1
#
_cell.length_a   1.000
_cell.length_b   1.000
_cell.length_c   1.000
_cell.angle_alpha   90.00
_cell.angle_beta   90.00
_cell.angle_gamma   90.00
#
_symmetry.space_group_name_H-M   'P 1'
#
loop_
_entity.id
_entity.type
_entity.pdbx_description
1 polymer ?
#
loop_
_entity_poly.entity_id
_entity_poly.type
_entity_poly.pdbx_seq_one_letter_code
_entity_poly.pdbx_strand_id
1 'polypeptide(L)'
;MVSVLEAKPKSRRGGFSQWVKAEVEEKPEPIEEENTLTEEKTDTTEVDSDDTGASCESVPAKGLADDEQDALRQYTEKFGESRDGTDSGYNRVAFPWFKAQPVQTPQVSTEVLHAALARQPREKKITKQSLWEVDSEGEEVPLCTRCSLPVGEFSYQGREGKQTCVHPECMAQVLIQDRQREEENRNKRESVKKQKNRREYDIGWRMDSVPKNQRLAERMGCSPAPEGLCCLVLDEASRTVKVAATLEPSAGINLEYLLLALKVRKTAKREPLFSLDPVDPQNLEKTPQKKVYEPEWLAGTSVGDVMFQADYFLKELALGEYAMPVVGMLSVFDWSEMTMRKDKAWAGREWFVVRKAEVRMAQDNTLIPHVKMGVEAREQVVTRKGLEDAAVTLPQHPLKKFADAFSRNFDLIAERKSVIFHLRELAKASVMAKYLIDSKARLDPTWYQMADEIVQAAEPEPYPEIPQLWNMRGNSRIQLKNGKLVDIITGGQSNLQAIYGGVEFGLDRFELAQRHALQGAQKPGVPLAQSGRPLFMPQRFQLGQRAEMPQGVDLNLDQFNLSSEERFAGRLPPCSGCAGSLEAKVTLGRAFLRALHQQAWGGKAEDQDLLLNIYNVPQCDRTGEGDAFILPDPNMEYISKVRTLVGEEDSTRGRRKLRFSDKAFSVANPGPEFPRTWTPRFQVEMDGRISQTVPTKFGLAKLEVDDAFEQSLLKDILPTAAPEFNKTTEDGVAFRIYKIGSLEVRTIQEAEGEEKVAVVFSSGAASWEAKAAKGEEALARELVTSCKIYAEAMEHEAWAEDMPCNYYAVLESQSGAVVATEMTSDGSFLWLQNPNNLEDRNSLGKLLFQAECREGVCMRDVKKLQQDLPEGANMRKQYAKAIYKLVSGRTFRGKWGGNVRRYMAPPSSGISLADMGNSTDVLNVMWLARNTPKR
;
A
#
# COMPACT_ATOMS: atom_id res chain seq x y z
N MET A 1 24.47 50.60 51.64
CA MET A 1 23.77 51.12 52.83
C MET A 1 22.46 50.38 52.96
N VAL A 2 22.34 49.57 54.05
CA VAL A 2 21.11 49.12 54.76
C VAL A 2 20.06 48.31 53.97
N SER A 3 19.56 47.12 54.32
CA SER A 3 19.85 46.06 55.31
C SER A 3 18.95 44.83 55.01
N VAL A 4 19.56 43.64 55.03
CA VAL A 4 19.14 42.34 55.60
C VAL A 4 17.66 42.17 56.04
N LEU A 5 17.03 41.07 55.62
CA LEU A 5 16.29 40.16 56.52
C LEU A 5 16.16 38.73 55.94
N GLU A 6 16.64 37.77 56.73
CA GLU A 6 16.56 36.33 56.55
C GLU A 6 15.16 35.78 56.86
N ALA A 7 14.76 34.67 56.22
CA ALA A 7 13.80 33.72 56.81
C ALA A 7 14.07 32.28 56.35
N LYS A 8 14.24 31.39 57.34
CA LYS A 8 14.47 29.94 57.25
C LYS A 8 13.25 29.16 56.70
N PRO A 9 13.46 27.94 56.14
CA PRO A 9 12.37 27.08 55.68
C PRO A 9 11.76 26.25 56.83
N LYS A 10 10.43 26.19 56.90
CA LYS A 10 9.69 25.24 57.74
C LYS A 10 9.28 24.02 56.92
N SER A 11 9.74 22.85 57.33
CA SER A 11 9.23 21.56 56.90
C SER A 11 7.78 21.40 57.33
N ARG A 12 6.88 21.03 56.42
CA ARG A 12 5.64 20.35 56.75
C ARG A 12 5.41 19.18 55.80
N ARG A 13 5.50 17.98 56.38
CA ARG A 13 4.82 16.78 55.90
C ARG A 13 3.32 17.07 55.89
N GLY A 14 2.64 16.82 54.78
CA GLY A 14 1.19 16.86 54.64
C GLY A 14 0.77 15.87 53.56
N GLY A 15 -0.05 14.91 53.94
CA GLY A 15 -0.37 13.71 53.17
C GLY A 15 -1.09 13.96 51.85
N PHE A 16 -0.74 13.11 50.90
CA PHE A 16 -1.47 12.80 49.68
C PHE A 16 -2.72 11.98 50.03
N SER A 17 -3.92 12.48 49.71
CA SER A 17 -5.04 11.73 49.10
C SER A 17 -6.35 12.50 49.27
N GLN A 18 -6.77 13.24 48.25
CA GLN A 18 -8.19 13.45 47.97
C GLN A 18 -8.32 13.95 46.53
N TRP A 19 -8.47 13.00 45.61
CA TRP A 19 -9.01 13.29 44.28
C TRP A 19 -10.50 13.55 44.45
N VAL A 20 -10.88 14.81 44.28
CA VAL A 20 -12.28 15.22 44.13
C VAL A 20 -12.75 14.67 42.78
N LYS A 21 -13.70 13.73 42.82
CA LYS A 21 -14.53 13.39 41.67
C LYS A 21 -15.38 14.61 41.33
N ALA A 22 -14.99 15.34 40.29
CA ALA A 22 -15.94 16.19 39.57
C ALA A 22 -16.71 15.28 38.60
N GLU A 23 -17.93 14.91 38.98
CA GLU A 23 -18.92 14.37 38.05
C GLU A 23 -19.38 15.52 37.16
N VAL A 24 -18.81 15.61 35.95
CA VAL A 24 -19.43 16.34 34.85
C VAL A 24 -20.34 15.33 34.16
N GLU A 25 -21.61 15.38 34.53
CA GLU A 25 -22.70 14.61 33.93
C GLU A 25 -23.08 15.29 32.60
N GLU A 26 -22.26 15.12 31.56
CA GLU A 26 -22.70 15.41 30.18
C GLU A 26 -23.57 14.24 29.70
N LYS A 27 -24.89 14.39 29.86
CA LYS A 27 -25.88 13.60 29.13
C LYS A 27 -25.80 13.98 27.64
N PRO A 28 -25.62 13.02 26.73
CA PRO A 28 -25.89 13.27 25.32
C PRO A 28 -27.41 13.35 25.15
N GLU A 29 -27.93 14.56 24.89
CA GLU A 29 -29.30 14.70 24.40
C GLU A 29 -29.42 14.05 23.01
N PRO A 30 -30.51 13.31 22.74
CA PRO A 30 -30.79 12.82 21.41
C PRO A 30 -31.16 14.00 20.51
N ILE A 31 -30.47 14.14 19.39
CA ILE A 31 -30.87 15.05 18.32
C ILE A 31 -32.12 14.45 17.70
N GLU A 32 -33.29 14.98 18.08
CA GLU A 32 -34.54 14.79 17.35
C GLU A 32 -34.53 15.75 16.15
N GLU A 33 -34.61 15.18 14.95
CA GLU A 33 -34.84 15.91 13.71
C GLU A 33 -36.29 16.40 13.69
N GLU A 34 -36.51 17.67 14.07
CA GLU A 34 -37.78 18.36 13.85
C GLU A 34 -37.80 18.99 12.45
N ASN A 35 -38.51 18.34 11.54
CA ASN A 35 -38.99 18.90 10.29
C ASN A 35 -40.16 19.86 10.60
N THR A 36 -39.90 21.17 10.65
CA THR A 36 -40.95 22.19 10.53
C THR A 36 -40.51 23.26 9.54
N LEU A 37 -41.02 23.14 8.31
CA LEU A 37 -41.08 24.18 7.30
C LEU A 37 -42.09 25.25 7.75
N THR A 38 -41.62 26.45 8.05
CA THR A 38 -42.43 27.68 7.99
C THR A 38 -42.01 28.47 6.76
N GLU A 39 -42.94 28.60 5.82
CA GLU A 39 -42.85 29.47 4.67
C GLU A 39 -42.74 30.94 5.12
N GLU A 40 -41.58 31.56 4.91
CA GLU A 40 -41.48 33.02 4.84
C GLU A 40 -40.80 33.40 3.52
N LYS A 41 -41.60 34.04 2.65
CA LYS A 41 -41.17 34.58 1.36
C LYS A 41 -40.24 35.77 1.60
N THR A 42 -38.97 35.60 1.30
CA THR A 42 -38.06 36.70 0.97
C THR A 42 -37.39 36.43 -0.37
N ASP A 43 -37.54 37.40 -1.25
CA ASP A 43 -37.12 37.45 -2.64
C ASP A 43 -35.61 37.76 -2.67
N THR A 44 -34.77 36.73 -2.76
CA THR A 44 -33.34 36.86 -3.03
C THR A 44 -32.96 35.88 -4.12
N THR A 45 -32.51 36.44 -5.24
CA THR A 45 -31.97 35.74 -6.41
C THR A 45 -30.59 35.22 -6.05
N GLU A 46 -30.51 33.97 -5.60
CA GLU A 46 -29.26 33.24 -5.44
C GLU A 46 -29.15 32.14 -6.50
N VAL A 47 -27.97 32.07 -7.09
CA VAL A 47 -27.56 31.11 -8.12
C VAL A 47 -27.08 29.87 -7.38
N ASP A 48 -27.96 28.86 -7.29
CA ASP A 48 -27.61 27.55 -6.76
C ASP A 48 -26.67 26.82 -7.74
N SER A 49 -25.45 26.58 -7.26
CA SER A 49 -24.49 25.66 -7.88
C SER A 49 -24.49 24.36 -7.06
N ASP A 50 -25.40 23.46 -7.42
CA ASP A 50 -25.40 22.08 -6.95
C ASP A 50 -24.21 21.33 -7.58
N ASP A 51 -23.11 21.26 -6.85
CA ASP A 51 -21.95 20.40 -7.11
C ASP A 51 -22.31 18.95 -6.74
N THR A 52 -23.19 18.36 -7.55
CA THR A 52 -23.34 16.91 -7.63
C THR A 52 -22.23 16.40 -8.54
N GLY A 53 -21.38 15.51 -8.00
CA GLY A 53 -20.24 14.93 -8.71
C GLY A 53 -20.59 14.57 -10.15
N ALA A 54 -20.12 15.39 -11.07
CA ALA A 54 -20.39 15.27 -12.49
C ALA A 54 -19.85 13.91 -12.96
N SER A 55 -20.75 12.95 -13.11
CA SER A 55 -20.51 11.80 -13.97
C SER A 55 -20.14 12.37 -15.32
N CYS A 56 -18.90 12.12 -15.76
CA CYS A 56 -18.34 12.58 -17.02
C CYS A 56 -19.31 12.22 -18.15
N GLU A 57 -20.14 13.18 -18.59
CA GLU A 57 -21.00 12.99 -19.74
C GLU A 57 -20.09 12.64 -20.91
N SER A 58 -20.35 11.49 -21.53
CA SER A 58 -19.55 10.97 -22.63
C SER A 58 -19.73 11.85 -23.87
N VAL A 59 -19.01 12.96 -23.94
CA VAL A 59 -18.85 13.77 -25.15
C VAL A 59 -18.33 12.81 -26.24
N PRO A 60 -18.96 12.73 -27.42
CA PRO A 60 -18.53 11.83 -28.48
C PRO A 60 -17.05 12.07 -28.77
N ALA A 61 -16.26 10.99 -28.69
CA ALA A 61 -14.81 11.01 -28.75
C ALA A 61 -14.33 11.53 -30.12
N LYS A 62 -14.21 12.86 -30.25
CA LYS A 62 -13.50 13.47 -31.36
C LYS A 62 -12.04 13.02 -31.24
N GLY A 63 -11.50 12.46 -32.32
CA GLY A 63 -10.09 12.05 -32.36
C GLY A 63 -9.15 13.20 -31.99
N LEU A 64 -7.94 12.85 -31.52
CA LEU A 64 -6.87 13.82 -31.26
C LEU A 64 -6.62 14.68 -32.50
N ALA A 65 -6.39 15.98 -32.30
CA ALA A 65 -6.02 16.87 -33.42
C ALA A 65 -4.68 16.42 -34.03
N ASP A 66 -4.48 16.68 -35.33
CA ASP A 66 -3.26 16.24 -36.04
C ASP A 66 -1.98 16.76 -35.34
N ASP A 67 -2.00 18.01 -34.85
CA ASP A 67 -0.91 18.61 -34.09
C ASP A 67 -0.65 17.86 -32.76
N GLU A 68 -1.71 17.44 -32.04
CA GLU A 68 -1.57 16.65 -30.81
C GLU A 68 -0.96 15.27 -31.08
N GLN A 69 -1.38 14.61 -32.17
CA GLN A 69 -0.83 13.31 -32.59
C GLN A 69 0.64 13.42 -32.96
N ASP A 70 1.01 14.46 -33.69
CA ASP A 70 2.40 14.73 -34.08
C ASP A 70 3.29 15.03 -32.88
N ALA A 71 2.81 15.81 -31.90
CA ALA A 71 3.56 16.12 -30.69
C ALA A 71 3.76 14.86 -29.82
N LEU A 72 2.70 14.04 -29.70
CA LEU A 72 2.77 12.76 -28.99
C LEU A 72 3.72 11.77 -29.69
N ARG A 73 3.75 11.76 -31.02
CA ARG A 73 4.73 10.97 -31.80
C ARG A 73 6.16 11.39 -31.47
N GLN A 74 6.46 12.70 -31.50
CA GLN A 74 7.80 13.21 -31.16
C GLN A 74 8.22 12.89 -29.72
N TYR A 75 7.30 12.98 -28.76
CA TYR A 75 7.58 12.58 -27.38
C TYR A 75 7.89 11.09 -27.27
N THR A 76 7.08 10.26 -27.95
CA THR A 76 7.20 8.81 -27.92
C THR A 76 8.50 8.31 -28.56
N GLU A 77 8.94 8.95 -29.65
CA GLU A 77 10.24 8.66 -30.29
C GLU A 77 11.41 8.89 -29.32
N LYS A 78 11.32 9.92 -28.47
CA LYS A 78 12.34 10.27 -27.46
C LYS A 78 12.30 9.39 -26.21
N PHE A 79 11.22 8.65 -26.00
CA PHE A 79 10.97 7.94 -24.74
C PHE A 79 11.95 6.77 -24.55
N GLY A 80 12.79 6.87 -23.52
CA GLY A 80 13.87 5.91 -23.24
C GLY A 80 15.12 6.12 -24.09
N GLU A 81 15.31 7.28 -24.74
CA GLU A 81 16.56 7.61 -25.40
C GLU A 81 17.66 7.95 -24.38
N SER A 82 18.87 7.41 -24.58
CA SER A 82 20.04 7.79 -23.78
C SER A 82 20.54 9.15 -24.24
N ARG A 83 20.60 10.11 -23.31
CA ARG A 83 20.96 11.49 -23.62
C ARG A 83 22.36 11.87 -23.17
N ASP A 84 23.08 10.97 -22.51
CA ASP A 84 24.34 11.22 -21.81
C ASP A 84 25.52 11.60 -22.72
N GLY A 85 25.29 11.63 -24.04
CA GLY A 85 26.31 11.89 -25.05
C GLY A 85 27.35 10.77 -25.15
N THR A 86 27.21 9.71 -24.35
CA THR A 86 28.14 8.57 -24.26
C THR A 86 27.80 7.45 -25.25
N ASP A 87 26.67 7.53 -25.96
CA ASP A 87 26.27 6.48 -26.89
C ASP A 87 26.96 6.63 -28.26
N SER A 88 28.16 6.04 -28.36
CA SER A 88 28.64 5.46 -29.61
C SER A 88 27.69 4.32 -30.01
N GLY A 89 26.89 4.55 -31.04
CA GLY A 89 25.75 3.72 -31.43
C GLY A 89 25.97 2.21 -31.31
N TYR A 90 25.28 1.58 -30.36
CA TYR A 90 24.92 0.17 -30.43
C TYR A 90 23.50 0.05 -30.95
N ASN A 91 23.41 -0.14 -32.26
CA ASN A 91 22.19 -0.41 -32.99
C ASN A 91 21.61 -1.77 -32.53
N ARG A 92 20.54 -1.77 -31.72
CA ARG A 92 19.91 -2.98 -31.14
C ARG A 92 18.98 -3.74 -32.09
N VAL A 93 19.20 -3.67 -33.41
CA VAL A 93 18.34 -4.35 -34.41
C VAL A 93 18.56 -5.88 -34.50
N ALA A 94 19.47 -6.46 -33.71
CA ALA A 94 19.59 -7.92 -33.64
C ALA A 94 18.72 -8.46 -32.49
N PHE A 95 17.50 -8.96 -32.76
CA PHE A 95 16.87 -10.17 -32.16
C PHE A 95 15.38 -10.26 -32.57
N PRO A 96 15.03 -11.01 -33.63
CA PRO A 96 13.66 -11.15 -34.11
C PRO A 96 13.08 -12.53 -33.78
N TRP A 97 12.50 -12.74 -32.60
CA TRP A 97 11.67 -13.94 -32.35
C TRP A 97 10.81 -13.86 -31.09
N PHE A 98 9.74 -13.06 -31.14
CA PHE A 98 8.52 -13.37 -30.37
C PHE A 98 7.29 -12.79 -31.07
N LYS A 99 6.27 -13.61 -31.33
CA LYS A 99 4.95 -13.19 -31.84
C LYS A 99 3.89 -13.70 -30.87
N ALA A 100 3.31 -12.80 -30.08
CA ALA A 100 2.09 -13.09 -29.34
C ALA A 100 0.87 -12.90 -30.26
N GLN A 101 -0.09 -13.82 -30.21
CA GLN A 101 -1.35 -13.69 -30.95
C GLN A 101 -2.45 -13.08 -30.04
N PRO A 102 -3.37 -12.28 -30.60
CA PRO A 102 -4.49 -11.71 -29.86
C PRO A 102 -5.62 -12.73 -29.69
N VAL A 103 -6.16 -12.82 -28.46
CA VAL A 103 -7.37 -13.58 -28.13
C VAL A 103 -8.57 -12.63 -28.18
N GLN A 104 -9.58 -12.97 -28.97
CA GLN A 104 -10.84 -12.22 -29.05
C GLN A 104 -11.81 -12.67 -27.95
N THR A 105 -12.37 -11.71 -27.22
CA THR A 105 -13.45 -11.90 -26.25
C THR A 105 -14.82 -11.66 -26.91
N PRO A 106 -15.85 -12.49 -26.66
CA PRO A 106 -17.22 -12.20 -27.06
C PRO A 106 -17.97 -11.41 -25.99
N GLN A 107 -18.67 -10.37 -26.42
CA GLN A 107 -19.64 -9.60 -25.62
C GLN A 107 -20.91 -10.43 -25.35
N VAL A 108 -21.43 -10.34 -24.12
CA VAL A 108 -22.78 -10.79 -23.76
C VAL A 108 -23.50 -9.66 -23.02
N SER A 109 -24.75 -9.43 -23.40
CA SER A 109 -25.58 -8.29 -23.02
C SER A 109 -26.20 -8.40 -21.63
N THR A 110 -26.17 -7.26 -20.94
CA THR A 110 -26.74 -6.91 -19.64
C THR A 110 -28.26 -6.70 -19.70
N GLU A 111 -29.07 -7.69 -19.32
CA GLU A 111 -30.53 -7.44 -19.18
C GLU A 111 -31.31 -8.32 -18.18
N VAL A 112 -30.67 -8.96 -17.18
CA VAL A 112 -31.41 -9.77 -16.17
C VAL A 112 -30.98 -9.49 -14.71
N LEU A 113 -30.50 -8.27 -14.40
CA LEU A 113 -29.84 -7.96 -13.12
C LEU A 113 -30.66 -7.10 -12.13
N HIS A 114 -32.00 -7.11 -12.19
CA HIS A 114 -32.82 -6.36 -11.23
C HIS A 114 -34.04 -7.16 -10.74
N ALA A 115 -33.84 -8.06 -9.76
CA ALA A 115 -34.93 -8.56 -8.90
C ALA A 115 -34.51 -9.26 -7.59
N ALA A 116 -33.23 -9.51 -7.29
CA ALA A 116 -32.85 -10.46 -6.23
C ALA A 116 -32.34 -9.87 -4.89
N LEU A 117 -32.28 -8.55 -4.70
CA LEU A 117 -31.59 -7.93 -3.54
C LEU A 117 -32.49 -7.36 -2.43
N ALA A 118 -33.61 -8.00 -2.10
CA ALA A 118 -34.49 -7.50 -1.03
C ALA A 118 -34.94 -8.58 -0.03
N ARG A 119 -34.01 -9.19 0.72
CA ARG A 119 -34.32 -9.84 2.03
C ARG A 119 -33.13 -9.77 2.99
N GLN A 120 -33.25 -8.96 4.04
CA GLN A 120 -32.39 -9.07 5.23
C GLN A 120 -32.85 -10.25 6.12
N PRO A 121 -31.91 -11.00 6.73
CA PRO A 121 -32.25 -12.04 7.69
C PRO A 121 -32.74 -11.43 9.01
N ARG A 122 -33.88 -11.92 9.52
CA ARG A 122 -34.38 -11.58 10.87
C ARG A 122 -33.67 -12.44 11.91
N GLU A 123 -33.08 -11.79 12.91
CA GLU A 123 -32.50 -12.44 14.09
C GLU A 123 -33.56 -13.29 14.82
N LYS A 124 -33.26 -14.57 15.01
CA LYS A 124 -34.10 -15.47 15.81
C LYS A 124 -33.82 -15.20 17.30
N LYS A 125 -34.86 -14.87 18.06
CA LYS A 125 -34.80 -14.76 19.52
C LYS A 125 -34.38 -16.11 20.13
N ILE A 126 -33.20 -16.14 20.74
CA ILE A 126 -32.66 -17.31 21.44
C ILE A 126 -33.49 -17.56 22.71
N THR A 127 -34.02 -18.77 22.84
CA THR A 127 -34.75 -19.23 24.03
C THR A 127 -33.75 -19.34 25.20
N LYS A 128 -34.08 -18.80 26.38
CA LYS A 128 -33.22 -18.83 27.58
C LYS A 128 -32.80 -20.26 27.91
N GLN A 129 -31.59 -20.67 27.54
CA GLN A 129 -30.97 -21.90 28.02
C GLN A 129 -30.59 -21.73 29.49
N SER A 130 -30.61 -22.84 30.24
CA SER A 130 -30.10 -22.92 31.61
C SER A 130 -28.65 -22.42 31.65
N LEU A 131 -28.34 -21.50 32.57
CA LEU A 131 -27.00 -20.91 32.78
C LEU A 131 -26.08 -21.81 33.63
N TRP A 132 -26.56 -22.99 34.00
CA TRP A 132 -25.92 -23.91 34.92
C TRP A 132 -25.98 -25.33 34.36
N GLU A 133 -24.91 -26.08 34.55
CA GLU A 133 -24.84 -27.53 34.29
C GLU A 133 -24.48 -28.23 35.60
N VAL A 134 -25.04 -29.42 35.81
CA VAL A 134 -24.72 -30.23 36.98
C VAL A 134 -23.62 -31.21 36.59
N ASP A 135 -22.49 -31.15 37.27
CA ASP A 135 -21.36 -32.03 36.98
C ASP A 135 -21.59 -33.47 37.48
N SER A 136 -20.59 -34.33 37.31
CA SER A 136 -20.66 -35.74 37.75
C SER A 136 -20.77 -35.94 39.27
N GLU A 137 -20.46 -34.90 40.06
CA GLU A 137 -20.55 -34.91 41.53
C GLU A 137 -21.88 -34.33 42.04
N GLY A 138 -22.70 -33.79 41.14
CA GLY A 138 -23.98 -33.17 41.48
C GLY A 138 -23.87 -31.69 41.81
N GLU A 139 -22.73 -31.04 41.55
CA GLU A 139 -22.53 -29.61 41.79
C GLU A 139 -22.98 -28.78 40.59
N GLU A 140 -23.67 -27.66 40.85
CA GLU A 140 -24.08 -26.71 39.81
C GLU A 140 -22.88 -25.84 39.41
N VAL A 141 -22.35 -26.07 38.20
CA VAL A 141 -21.23 -25.29 37.64
C VAL A 141 -21.79 -24.20 36.72
N PRO A 142 -21.41 -22.91 36.92
CA PRO A 142 -21.80 -21.85 36.01
C PRO A 142 -21.19 -22.08 34.62
N LEU A 143 -22.00 -21.91 33.59
CA LEU A 143 -21.54 -21.93 32.21
C LEU A 143 -21.16 -20.51 31.76
N CYS A 144 -20.10 -20.43 30.96
CA CYS A 144 -19.72 -19.19 30.32
C CYS A 144 -20.81 -18.75 29.33
N THR A 145 -21.31 -17.52 29.45
CA THR A 145 -22.40 -17.06 28.57
C THR A 145 -21.99 -16.85 27.10
N ARG A 146 -20.69 -16.92 26.79
CA ARG A 146 -20.15 -16.76 25.42
C ARG A 146 -19.90 -18.08 24.71
N CYS A 147 -19.27 -19.05 25.37
CA CYS A 147 -18.91 -20.34 24.76
C CYS A 147 -19.71 -21.52 25.31
N SER A 148 -20.56 -21.30 26.33
CA SER A 148 -21.38 -22.30 26.99
C SER A 148 -20.60 -23.45 27.64
N LEU A 149 -19.30 -23.27 27.89
CA LEU A 149 -18.47 -24.25 28.61
C LEU A 149 -18.41 -23.91 30.12
N PRO A 150 -18.23 -24.91 31.00
CA PRO A 150 -18.04 -24.70 32.43
C PRO A 150 -16.91 -23.73 32.74
N VAL A 151 -17.14 -22.78 33.65
CA VAL A 151 -16.11 -21.81 34.03
C VAL A 151 -15.17 -22.39 35.08
N GLY A 152 -13.86 -22.23 34.87
CA GLY A 152 -12.83 -22.73 35.80
C GLY A 152 -12.65 -21.84 37.04
N GLU A 153 -11.47 -21.93 37.67
CA GLU A 153 -11.13 -21.21 38.91
C GLU A 153 -11.33 -19.68 38.82
N PHE A 154 -11.15 -19.10 37.63
CA PHE A 154 -11.35 -17.68 37.38
C PHE A 154 -12.55 -17.46 36.47
N SER A 155 -13.45 -16.57 36.90
CA SER A 155 -14.56 -16.07 36.11
C SER A 155 -14.65 -14.55 36.21
N TYR A 156 -15.15 -13.92 35.16
CA TYR A 156 -15.49 -12.51 35.15
C TYR A 156 -16.99 -12.35 34.99
N GLN A 157 -17.55 -11.30 35.61
CA GLN A 157 -18.96 -10.98 35.45
C GLN A 157 -19.23 -10.46 34.04
N GLY A 158 -20.16 -11.07 33.32
CA GLY A 158 -20.59 -10.65 31.99
C GLY A 158 -21.45 -9.36 31.99
N ARG A 159 -21.63 -8.76 30.81
CA ARG A 159 -22.42 -7.51 30.63
C ARG A 159 -23.91 -7.67 30.92
N GLU A 160 -24.43 -8.88 30.85
CA GLU A 160 -25.85 -9.20 30.97
C GLU A 160 -26.33 -9.25 32.43
N GLY A 161 -25.43 -9.05 33.41
CA GLY A 161 -25.79 -8.88 34.82
C GLY A 161 -24.97 -9.74 35.78
N LYS A 162 -25.30 -9.65 37.07
CA LYS A 162 -24.56 -10.29 38.19
C LYS A 162 -24.53 -11.82 38.13
N GLN A 163 -25.42 -12.44 37.37
CA GLN A 163 -25.51 -13.90 37.25
C GLN A 163 -24.83 -14.46 35.99
N THR A 164 -24.19 -13.60 35.18
CA THR A 164 -23.48 -14.06 33.99
C THR A 164 -22.00 -14.16 34.28
N CYS A 165 -21.43 -15.34 34.03
CA CYS A 165 -20.00 -15.59 34.15
C CYS A 165 -19.42 -15.77 32.75
N VAL A 166 -18.18 -15.31 32.55
CA VAL A 166 -17.40 -15.54 31.33
C VAL A 166 -15.99 -15.95 31.70
N HIS A 167 -15.40 -16.84 30.90
CA HIS A 167 -14.00 -17.21 31.04
C HIS A 167 -13.08 -15.99 30.90
N PRO A 168 -11.89 -15.98 31.50
CA PRO A 168 -10.88 -14.95 31.30
C PRO A 168 -10.57 -14.70 29.82
N GLU A 169 -10.48 -15.75 29.01
CA GLU A 169 -10.23 -15.70 27.56
C GLU A 169 -11.42 -15.10 26.81
N CYS A 170 -12.64 -15.52 27.15
CA CYS A 170 -13.87 -14.99 26.57
C CYS A 170 -14.04 -13.50 26.92
N MET A 171 -13.70 -13.10 28.16
CA MET A 171 -13.69 -11.71 28.58
C MET A 171 -12.59 -10.92 27.86
N ALA A 172 -11.40 -11.49 27.66
CA ALA A 172 -10.34 -10.86 26.88
C ALA A 172 -10.80 -10.55 25.44
N GLN A 173 -11.50 -11.50 24.80
CA GLN A 173 -12.08 -11.30 23.47
C GLN A 173 -13.15 -10.20 23.45
N VAL A 174 -14.03 -10.16 24.47
CA VAL A 174 -15.03 -9.10 24.62
C VAL A 174 -14.34 -7.74 24.74
N LEU A 175 -13.34 -7.63 25.61
CA LEU A 175 -12.57 -6.40 25.79
C LEU A 175 -11.84 -5.98 24.50
N ILE A 176 -11.27 -6.91 23.72
CA ILE A 176 -10.70 -6.59 22.40
C ILE A 176 -11.77 -6.02 21.47
N GLN A 177 -12.93 -6.68 21.36
CA GLN A 177 -14.00 -6.24 20.47
C GLN A 177 -14.53 -4.85 20.87
N ASP A 178 -14.66 -4.59 22.16
CA ASP A 178 -15.07 -3.28 22.67
C ASP A 178 -14.03 -2.21 22.36
N ARG A 179 -12.74 -2.49 22.59
CA ARG A 179 -11.65 -1.57 22.25
C ARG A 179 -11.54 -1.32 20.75
N GLN A 180 -11.75 -2.34 19.92
CA GLN A 180 -11.81 -2.19 18.46
C GLN A 180 -12.96 -1.27 18.06
N ARG A 181 -14.14 -1.44 18.64
CA ARG A 181 -15.30 -0.58 18.38
C ARG A 181 -15.08 0.85 18.86
N GLU A 182 -14.49 1.03 20.04
CA GLU A 182 -14.10 2.35 20.57
C GLU A 182 -13.10 3.04 19.65
N GLU A 183 -12.07 2.32 19.19
CA GLU A 183 -11.06 2.79 18.24
C GLU A 183 -11.67 3.17 16.89
N GLU A 184 -12.54 2.32 16.33
CA GLU A 184 -13.26 2.61 15.09
C GLU A 184 -14.13 3.85 15.22
N ASN A 185 -14.86 4.00 16.33
CA ASN A 185 -15.65 5.18 16.61
C ASN A 185 -14.78 6.42 16.79
N ARG A 186 -13.62 6.30 17.44
CA ARG A 186 -12.64 7.38 17.56
C ARG A 186 -12.11 7.78 16.18
N ASN A 187 -11.67 6.82 15.38
CA ASN A 187 -11.18 7.05 14.02
C ASN A 187 -12.23 7.71 13.13
N LYS A 188 -13.52 7.32 13.24
CA LYS A 188 -14.62 7.97 12.53
C LYS A 188 -14.78 9.44 12.96
N ARG A 189 -14.81 9.71 14.27
CA ARG A 189 -14.90 11.08 14.80
C ARG A 189 -13.71 11.93 14.38
N GLU A 190 -12.49 11.38 14.48
CA GLU A 190 -11.27 12.03 14.04
C GLU A 190 -11.27 12.28 12.52
N SER A 191 -11.72 11.33 11.70
CA SER A 191 -11.84 11.49 10.25
C SER A 191 -12.80 12.61 9.88
N VAL A 192 -13.98 12.68 10.52
CA VAL A 192 -14.94 13.77 10.32
C VAL A 192 -14.35 15.10 10.75
N LYS A 193 -13.67 15.16 11.91
CA LYS A 193 -12.99 16.37 12.39
C LYS A 193 -11.89 16.81 11.43
N LYS A 194 -11.06 15.88 10.94
CA LYS A 194 -10.00 16.16 9.96
C LYS A 194 -10.59 16.65 8.65
N GLN A 195 -11.67 16.05 8.15
CA GLN A 195 -12.34 16.51 6.94
C GLN A 195 -12.93 17.91 7.11
N LYS A 196 -13.53 18.22 8.27
CA LYS A 196 -13.99 19.57 8.60
C LYS A 196 -12.81 20.55 8.62
N ASN A 197 -11.72 20.22 9.33
CA ASN A 197 -10.52 21.06 9.38
C ASN A 197 -9.93 21.28 7.99
N ARG A 198 -9.92 20.25 7.12
CA ARG A 198 -9.41 20.41 5.76
C ARG A 198 -10.20 21.44 4.96
N ARG A 199 -11.52 21.43 5.08
CA ARG A 199 -12.39 22.44 4.46
C ARG A 199 -12.22 23.83 5.10
N GLU A 200 -12.14 23.88 6.44
CA GLU A 200 -12.08 25.13 7.19
C GLU A 200 -10.76 25.89 7.01
N TYR A 201 -9.63 25.18 6.89
CA TYR A 201 -8.29 25.77 6.83
C TYR A 201 -7.65 25.70 5.44
N ASP A 202 -8.46 25.40 4.42
CA ASP A 202 -8.04 25.20 3.02
C ASP A 202 -6.86 24.22 2.85
N ILE A 203 -6.97 23.06 3.50
CA ILE A 203 -5.94 22.03 3.48
C ILE A 203 -6.35 20.94 2.50
N GLY A 204 -5.50 20.72 1.50
CA GLY A 204 -5.73 19.80 0.41
C GLY A 204 -5.30 20.44 -0.89
N TRP A 205 -4.40 19.79 -1.60
CA TRP A 205 -3.95 20.27 -2.91
C TRP A 205 -5.12 20.28 -3.91
N ARG A 206 -5.32 21.42 -4.57
CA ARG A 206 -6.33 21.57 -5.63
C ARG A 206 -5.64 21.77 -6.97
N MET A 207 -6.08 21.04 -8.00
CA MET A 207 -5.42 21.09 -9.32
C MET A 207 -5.60 22.44 -10.03
N ASP A 208 -6.65 23.19 -9.68
CA ASP A 208 -6.90 24.53 -10.19
C ASP A 208 -5.97 25.60 -9.57
N SER A 209 -5.27 25.30 -8.47
CA SER A 209 -4.25 26.20 -7.91
C SER A 209 -2.91 26.17 -8.68
N VAL A 210 -2.75 25.24 -9.64
CA VAL A 210 -1.57 25.17 -10.50
C VAL A 210 -1.50 26.38 -11.44
N PRO A 211 -0.45 27.22 -11.35
CA PRO A 211 -0.34 28.40 -12.22
C PRO A 211 -0.17 28.02 -13.69
N LYS A 212 -0.91 28.72 -14.56
CA LYS A 212 -0.83 28.55 -16.02
C LYS A 212 0.19 29.50 -16.64
N ASN A 213 1.03 28.98 -17.52
CA ASN A 213 2.10 29.76 -18.15
C ASN A 213 1.62 30.76 -19.22
N GLN A 214 0.48 30.49 -19.87
CA GLN A 214 0.04 31.19 -21.09
C GLN A 214 0.10 32.72 -20.97
N ARG A 215 -0.58 33.31 -19.98
CA ARG A 215 -0.64 34.78 -19.80
C ARG A 215 0.73 35.39 -19.50
N LEU A 216 1.55 34.70 -18.71
CA LEU A 216 2.88 35.19 -18.35
C LEU A 216 3.85 35.10 -19.53
N ALA A 217 3.79 34.02 -20.31
CA ALA A 217 4.61 33.84 -21.50
C ALA A 217 4.37 34.96 -22.53
N GLU A 218 3.09 35.29 -22.77
CA GLU A 218 2.66 36.41 -23.62
C GLU A 218 3.29 37.74 -23.16
N ARG A 219 3.19 38.06 -21.87
CA ARG A 219 3.75 39.28 -21.28
C ARG A 219 5.28 39.31 -21.27
N MET A 220 5.92 38.14 -21.24
CA MET A 220 7.37 37.98 -21.35
C MET A 220 7.88 38.00 -22.80
N GLY A 221 7.01 38.34 -23.77
CA GLY A 221 7.37 38.53 -25.18
C GLY A 221 7.30 37.27 -26.04
N CYS A 222 6.72 36.17 -25.53
CA CYS A 222 6.46 34.97 -26.32
C CYS A 222 5.07 35.08 -26.95
N SER A 223 4.99 35.54 -28.21
CA SER A 223 3.72 35.75 -28.93
C SER A 223 3.67 35.00 -30.27
N PRO A 224 2.64 34.17 -30.54
CA PRO A 224 1.60 33.73 -29.58
C PRO A 224 2.16 33.02 -28.35
N ALA A 225 1.45 33.12 -27.21
CA ALA A 225 1.83 32.35 -26.03
C ALA A 225 1.69 30.87 -26.31
N PRO A 226 2.64 30.05 -25.83
CA PRO A 226 2.48 28.61 -25.87
C PRO A 226 1.26 28.19 -25.05
N GLU A 227 0.43 27.33 -25.63
CA GLU A 227 -0.65 26.67 -24.89
C GLU A 227 -0.10 25.62 -23.91
N GLY A 228 1.09 25.06 -24.21
CA GLY A 228 1.76 24.03 -23.42
C GLY A 228 2.92 24.52 -22.55
N LEU A 229 4.06 23.84 -22.65
CA LEU A 229 5.22 24.07 -21.77
C LEU A 229 6.06 25.26 -22.23
N CYS A 230 6.68 25.93 -21.25
CA CYS A 230 7.62 27.02 -21.47
C CYS A 230 9.03 26.62 -21.04
N CYS A 231 10.04 27.09 -21.76
CA CYS A 231 11.45 26.99 -21.39
C CYS A 231 12.14 28.36 -21.47
N LEU A 232 13.40 28.42 -21.04
CA LEU A 232 14.22 29.63 -21.10
C LEU A 232 15.38 29.42 -22.07
N VAL A 233 15.61 30.40 -22.95
CA VAL A 233 16.75 30.39 -23.89
C VAL A 233 17.68 31.54 -23.54
N LEU A 234 18.96 31.23 -23.32
CA LEU A 234 20.01 32.21 -23.02
C LEU A 234 20.69 32.65 -24.33
N ASP A 235 20.65 33.95 -24.62
CA ASP A 235 21.54 34.52 -25.63
C ASP A 235 22.92 34.72 -25.00
N GLU A 236 23.89 33.87 -25.39
CA GLU A 236 25.24 33.91 -24.87
C GLU A 236 25.94 35.26 -25.12
N ALA A 237 25.67 35.92 -26.25
CA ALA A 237 26.37 37.13 -26.67
C ALA A 237 25.90 38.35 -25.88
N SER A 238 24.58 38.54 -25.77
CA SER A 238 23.99 39.65 -25.02
C SER A 238 23.82 39.36 -23.53
N ARG A 239 23.91 38.07 -23.15
CA ARG A 239 23.56 37.53 -21.83
C ARG A 239 22.09 37.74 -21.47
N THR A 240 21.22 38.02 -22.43
CA THR A 240 19.77 38.16 -22.19
C THR A 240 19.07 36.81 -22.19
N VAL A 241 17.94 36.72 -21.49
CA VAL A 241 17.13 35.50 -21.43
C VAL A 241 15.77 35.77 -22.06
N LYS A 242 15.29 34.86 -22.88
CA LYS A 242 13.95 34.89 -23.48
C LYS A 242 13.16 33.64 -23.11
N VAL A 243 11.84 33.77 -23.06
CA VAL A 243 10.91 32.63 -22.93
C VAL A 243 10.65 32.05 -24.31
N ALA A 244 10.57 30.72 -24.40
CA ALA A 244 10.19 30.01 -25.63
C ALA A 244 9.27 28.82 -25.30
N ALA A 245 8.54 28.33 -26.31
CA ALA A 245 7.75 27.11 -26.20
C ALA A 245 8.65 25.87 -26.16
N THR A 246 8.22 24.78 -25.54
CA THR A 246 8.92 23.49 -25.62
C THR A 246 7.96 22.31 -25.54
N LEU A 247 8.34 21.18 -26.16
CA LEU A 247 7.71 19.87 -25.91
C LEU A 247 8.55 19.02 -24.94
N GLU A 248 9.67 19.54 -24.45
CA GLU A 248 10.63 18.79 -23.63
C GLU A 248 10.32 18.96 -22.14
N PRO A 249 9.79 17.94 -21.43
CA PRO A 249 9.38 18.09 -20.04
C PRO A 249 10.52 18.46 -19.09
N SER A 250 11.75 18.01 -19.39
CA SER A 250 12.93 18.34 -18.59
C SER A 250 13.31 19.83 -18.69
N ALA A 251 12.99 20.49 -19.80
CA ALA A 251 13.23 21.92 -20.03
C ALA A 251 12.08 22.80 -19.53
N GLY A 252 10.93 22.18 -19.21
CA GLY A 252 9.73 22.87 -18.73
C GLY A 252 9.99 23.66 -17.45
N ILE A 253 9.49 24.90 -17.42
CA ILE A 253 9.48 25.78 -16.26
C ILE A 253 8.08 26.35 -16.08
N ASN A 254 7.58 26.31 -14.84
CA ASN A 254 6.44 27.13 -14.45
C ASN A 254 6.90 28.59 -14.25
N LEU A 255 6.38 29.51 -15.07
CA LEU A 255 6.82 30.89 -15.13
C LEU A 255 6.45 31.67 -13.87
N GLU A 256 5.30 31.40 -13.26
CA GLU A 256 4.91 32.07 -12.01
C GLU A 256 5.85 31.68 -10.86
N TYR A 257 6.14 30.38 -10.72
CA TYR A 257 7.11 29.89 -9.75
C TYR A 257 8.50 30.51 -9.98
N LEU A 258 8.94 30.63 -11.23
CA LEU A 258 10.21 31.27 -11.58
C LEU A 258 10.23 32.76 -11.19
N LEU A 259 9.18 33.52 -11.50
CA LEU A 259 9.12 34.96 -11.21
C LEU A 259 9.18 35.23 -9.70
N LEU A 260 8.41 34.47 -8.91
CA LEU A 260 8.41 34.58 -7.45
C LEU A 260 9.78 34.15 -6.88
N ALA A 261 10.36 33.04 -7.35
CA ALA A 261 11.68 32.60 -6.91
C ALA A 261 12.79 33.60 -7.28
N LEU A 262 12.74 34.25 -8.45
CA LEU A 262 13.65 35.33 -8.85
C LEU A 262 13.55 36.53 -7.90
N LYS A 263 12.33 36.91 -7.53
CA LYS A 263 12.11 37.99 -6.56
C LYS A 263 12.68 37.65 -5.19
N VAL A 264 12.46 36.42 -4.68
CA VAL A 264 13.08 35.95 -3.42
C VAL A 264 14.60 36.00 -3.52
N ARG A 265 15.18 35.45 -4.59
CA ARG A 265 16.64 35.42 -4.79
C ARG A 265 17.24 36.82 -4.86
N LYS A 266 16.58 37.76 -5.54
CA LYS A 266 17.05 39.15 -5.66
C LYS A 266 16.99 39.91 -4.33
N THR A 267 15.91 39.74 -3.57
CA THR A 267 15.64 40.53 -2.36
C THR A 267 16.25 39.93 -1.10
N ALA A 268 16.14 38.62 -0.91
CA ALA A 268 16.57 37.91 0.28
C ALA A 268 17.87 37.11 0.09
N LYS A 269 18.39 37.01 -1.15
CA LYS A 269 19.61 36.26 -1.50
C LYS A 269 19.57 34.78 -1.09
N ARG A 270 18.39 34.17 -1.19
CA ARG A 270 18.09 32.78 -0.85
C ARG A 270 17.00 32.24 -1.77
N GLU A 271 16.64 30.98 -1.61
CA GLU A 271 15.44 30.36 -2.17
C GLU A 271 14.19 30.64 -1.32
N PRO A 272 12.97 30.43 -1.87
CA PRO A 272 11.76 30.35 -1.07
C PRO A 272 11.90 29.31 0.04
N LEU A 273 11.47 29.64 1.26
CA LEU A 273 11.42 28.73 2.38
C LEU A 273 10.03 28.76 3.03
N PHE A 274 9.61 27.58 3.48
CA PHE A 274 8.41 27.39 4.27
C PHE A 274 8.72 26.50 5.49
N SER A 275 8.13 26.80 6.64
CA SER A 275 8.08 25.89 7.79
C SER A 275 6.71 25.90 8.47
N LEU A 276 6.36 24.76 9.06
CA LEU A 276 5.16 24.56 9.86
C LEU A 276 5.58 24.29 11.31
N ASP A 277 5.56 25.35 12.12
CA ASP A 277 6.13 25.35 13.47
C ASP A 277 5.03 25.46 14.53
N PRO A 278 5.20 24.87 15.73
CA PRO A 278 4.26 25.07 16.83
C PRO A 278 4.29 26.54 17.29
N VAL A 279 3.12 27.14 17.55
CA VAL A 279 3.03 28.52 18.08
C VAL A 279 3.65 28.62 19.47
N ASP A 280 3.48 27.60 20.30
CA ASP A 280 4.09 27.48 21.62
C ASP A 280 4.90 26.16 21.72
N PRO A 281 6.23 26.22 21.50
CA PRO A 281 7.10 25.04 21.59
C PRO A 281 7.14 24.38 22.98
N GLN A 282 6.65 25.05 24.03
CA GLN A 282 6.60 24.48 25.38
C GLN A 282 5.31 23.69 25.64
N ASN A 283 4.25 23.94 24.87
CA ASN A 283 2.95 23.30 25.00
C ASN A 283 2.53 22.61 23.70
N LEU A 284 3.30 21.58 23.34
CA LEU A 284 3.12 20.87 22.09
C LEU A 284 1.77 20.18 21.98
N GLU A 285 1.04 19.92 23.07
CA GLU A 285 -0.23 19.17 23.07
C GLU A 285 -1.45 19.99 22.64
N LYS A 286 -1.40 21.31 22.82
CA LYS A 286 -2.59 22.17 22.66
C LYS A 286 -2.36 23.36 21.74
N THR A 287 -1.14 23.54 21.27
CA THR A 287 -0.77 24.71 20.47
C THR A 287 -1.13 24.50 19.01
N PRO A 288 -1.68 25.51 18.30
CA PRO A 288 -1.80 25.44 16.85
C PRO A 288 -0.41 25.45 16.19
N GLN A 289 -0.38 25.11 14.91
CA GLN A 289 0.81 25.25 14.07
C GLN A 289 0.71 26.53 13.23
N LYS A 290 1.80 27.28 13.15
CA LYS A 290 1.92 28.50 12.36
C LYS A 290 2.58 28.20 11.02
N LYS A 291 1.98 28.70 9.94
CA LYS A 291 2.58 28.75 8.60
C LYS A 291 3.62 29.88 8.61
N VAL A 292 4.90 29.53 8.46
CA VAL A 292 6.01 30.48 8.44
C VAL A 292 6.63 30.48 7.05
N TYR A 293 6.59 31.64 6.39
CA TYR A 293 7.14 31.83 5.06
C TYR A 293 8.33 32.77 5.12
N GLU A 294 9.39 32.47 4.38
CA GLU A 294 10.53 33.35 4.24
C GLU A 294 10.86 33.58 2.76
N PRO A 295 10.59 34.80 2.23
CA PRO A 295 10.00 35.96 2.90
C PRO A 295 8.50 35.84 3.21
N GLU A 296 8.01 36.61 4.18
CA GLU A 296 6.60 36.57 4.65
C GLU A 296 5.57 36.80 3.53
N TRP A 297 5.90 37.61 2.53
CA TRP A 297 4.99 37.93 1.41
C TRP A 297 4.71 36.75 0.47
N LEU A 298 5.37 35.61 0.64
CA LEU A 298 5.02 34.38 -0.09
C LEU A 298 3.67 33.82 0.37
N ALA A 299 3.21 34.17 1.57
CA ALA A 299 1.89 33.81 2.08
C ALA A 299 0.80 34.26 1.09
N GLY A 300 -0.12 33.35 0.75
CA GLY A 300 -1.20 33.62 -0.22
C GLY A 300 -0.78 33.57 -1.71
N THR A 301 0.50 33.39 -2.02
CA THR A 301 0.96 33.14 -3.40
C THR A 301 0.91 31.66 -3.76
N SER A 302 0.92 31.33 -5.06
CA SER A 302 0.99 29.95 -5.53
C SER A 302 2.23 29.18 -5.06
N VAL A 303 3.35 29.89 -4.86
CA VAL A 303 4.59 29.33 -4.27
C VAL A 303 4.43 29.04 -2.78
N GLY A 304 3.76 29.92 -2.03
CA GLY A 304 3.42 29.68 -0.64
C GLY A 304 2.51 28.46 -0.48
N ASP A 305 1.44 28.41 -1.28
CA ASP A 305 0.47 27.32 -1.25
C ASP A 305 1.10 25.96 -1.57
N VAL A 306 1.82 25.81 -2.69
CA VAL A 306 2.44 24.51 -3.03
C VAL A 306 3.44 24.03 -1.97
N MET A 307 4.20 24.95 -1.34
CA MET A 307 5.12 24.57 -0.26
C MET A 307 4.34 24.08 0.97
N PHE A 308 3.31 24.81 1.39
CA PHE A 308 2.46 24.42 2.52
C PHE A 308 1.76 23.08 2.27
N GLN A 309 1.07 22.93 1.14
CA GLN A 309 0.29 21.74 0.82
C GLN A 309 1.19 20.51 0.69
N ALA A 310 2.37 20.64 0.05
CA ALA A 310 3.31 19.52 -0.08
C ALA A 310 3.85 19.09 1.29
N ASP A 311 4.20 20.07 2.13
CA ASP A 311 4.75 19.85 3.46
C ASP A 311 3.74 19.22 4.41
N TYR A 312 2.48 19.67 4.36
CA TYR A 312 1.36 19.10 5.09
C TYR A 312 1.05 17.66 4.63
N PHE A 313 1.02 17.44 3.32
CA PHE A 313 0.79 16.12 2.73
C PHE A 313 1.88 15.11 3.12
N LEU A 314 3.16 15.54 3.16
CA LEU A 314 4.27 14.71 3.66
C LEU A 314 4.02 14.25 5.09
N LYS A 315 3.55 15.14 5.98
CA LYS A 315 3.26 14.82 7.38
C LYS A 315 2.09 13.86 7.49
N GLU A 316 1.02 14.07 6.73
CA GLU A 316 -0.11 13.13 6.68
C GLU A 316 0.33 11.74 6.22
N LEU A 317 1.24 11.64 5.23
CA LEU A 317 1.84 10.37 4.83
C LEU A 317 2.72 9.77 5.92
N ALA A 318 3.62 10.55 6.51
CA ALA A 318 4.50 10.11 7.59
C ALA A 318 3.70 9.58 8.80
N LEU A 319 2.56 10.20 9.09
CA LEU A 319 1.61 9.80 10.12
C LEU A 319 0.65 8.67 9.67
N GLY A 320 0.74 8.22 8.41
CA GLY A 320 -0.08 7.16 7.83
C GLY A 320 -1.58 7.47 7.79
N GLU A 321 -1.93 8.73 7.55
CA GLU A 321 -3.31 9.20 7.32
C GLU A 321 -3.81 8.83 5.92
N TYR A 322 -2.91 8.81 4.92
CA TYR A 322 -3.20 8.33 3.58
C TYR A 322 -2.57 6.97 3.33
N ALA A 323 -3.11 6.27 2.34
CA ALA A 323 -2.43 5.16 1.70
C ALA A 323 -1.08 5.64 1.15
N MET A 324 -0.03 4.82 1.33
CA MET A 324 1.28 5.16 0.80
C MET A 324 1.23 5.18 -0.74
N PRO A 325 1.84 6.19 -1.39
CA PRO A 325 1.87 6.28 -2.85
C PRO A 325 2.74 5.22 -3.51
N VAL A 326 3.45 4.40 -2.73
CA VAL A 326 4.35 3.34 -3.19
C VAL A 326 4.09 2.05 -2.43
N VAL A 327 3.94 0.95 -3.15
CA VAL A 327 3.61 -0.35 -2.59
C VAL A 327 4.72 -0.86 -1.66
N GLY A 328 4.34 -1.19 -0.43
CA GLY A 328 5.27 -1.68 0.60
C GLY A 328 6.09 -0.59 1.28
N MET A 329 5.92 0.68 0.91
CA MET A 329 6.44 1.79 1.70
C MET A 329 5.69 1.85 3.05
N LEU A 330 6.41 2.20 4.11
CA LEU A 330 5.91 2.19 5.49
C LEU A 330 5.92 3.60 6.05
N SER A 331 4.89 3.96 6.82
CA SER A 331 4.83 5.22 7.55
C SER A 331 5.81 5.25 8.73
N VAL A 332 6.01 6.44 9.32
CA VAL A 332 6.86 6.59 10.51
C VAL A 332 6.29 5.81 11.71
N PHE A 333 4.97 5.72 11.83
CA PHE A 333 4.33 4.89 12.84
C PHE A 333 4.59 3.40 12.62
N ASP A 334 4.50 2.94 11.38
CA ASP A 334 4.75 1.53 11.05
C ASP A 334 6.20 1.15 11.41
N TRP A 335 7.16 2.03 11.12
CA TRP A 335 8.56 1.85 11.53
C TRP A 335 8.73 1.88 13.05
N SER A 336 8.03 2.79 13.74
CA SER A 336 8.07 2.89 15.20
C SER A 336 7.60 1.60 15.86
N GLU A 337 6.50 1.02 15.38
CA GLU A 337 5.97 -0.25 15.88
C GLU A 337 6.92 -1.44 15.64
N MET A 338 7.67 -1.42 14.54
CA MET A 338 8.61 -2.48 14.20
C MET A 338 9.95 -2.41 14.97
N THR A 339 10.45 -1.21 15.27
CA THR A 339 11.88 -1.02 15.58
C THR A 339 12.15 -0.37 16.93
N MET A 340 11.22 0.41 17.48
CA MET A 340 11.44 1.14 18.72
C MET A 340 10.95 0.34 19.92
N ARG A 341 11.63 0.52 21.07
CA ARG A 341 11.05 0.13 22.36
C ARG A 341 9.82 0.99 22.59
N LYS A 342 8.72 0.35 23.00
CA LYS A 342 7.37 0.92 23.05
C LYS A 342 7.22 2.16 23.92
N ASP A 343 8.19 2.43 24.79
CA ASP A 343 8.07 3.40 25.87
C ASP A 343 8.78 4.73 25.54
N LYS A 344 9.38 4.87 24.35
CA LYS A 344 10.11 6.10 23.96
C LYS A 344 9.27 6.97 23.02
N ALA A 345 8.67 8.02 23.57
CA ALA A 345 8.14 9.12 22.77
C ALA A 345 9.29 9.83 22.02
N TRP A 346 9.00 10.31 20.82
CA TRP A 346 9.94 11.08 20.01
C TRP A 346 9.18 12.17 19.26
N ALA A 347 9.88 13.26 18.95
CA ALA A 347 9.43 14.31 18.06
C ALA A 347 10.51 14.54 17.01
N GLY A 348 10.15 15.10 15.87
CA GLY A 348 11.15 15.50 14.89
C GLY A 348 10.57 16.28 13.73
N ARG A 349 11.44 16.61 12.79
CA ARG A 349 11.12 17.41 11.61
C ARG A 349 11.44 16.65 10.34
N GLU A 350 10.60 16.79 9.33
CA GLU A 350 10.86 16.29 7.99
C GLU A 350 10.85 17.46 7.02
N TRP A 351 11.92 17.57 6.23
CA TRP A 351 12.17 18.68 5.32
C TRP A 351 12.31 18.21 3.89
N PHE A 352 11.63 18.85 2.96
CA PHE A 352 11.95 18.72 1.55
C PHE A 352 13.24 19.46 1.21
N VAL A 353 14.17 18.77 0.55
CA VAL A 353 15.49 19.30 0.20
C VAL A 353 15.86 18.96 -1.24
N VAL A 354 16.74 19.76 -1.85
CA VAL A 354 17.35 19.45 -3.15
C VAL A 354 18.71 18.79 -2.92
N ARG A 355 18.85 17.51 -3.24
CA ARG A 355 20.09 16.72 -3.06
C ARG A 355 21.09 16.89 -4.20
N LYS A 356 20.61 17.21 -5.41
CA LYS A 356 21.45 17.56 -6.58
C LYS A 356 20.74 18.67 -7.34
N ALA A 357 21.46 19.69 -7.76
CA ALA A 357 20.96 20.78 -8.58
C ALA A 357 22.00 21.14 -9.65
N GLU A 358 21.56 21.26 -10.88
CA GLU A 358 22.39 21.70 -12.00
C GLU A 358 21.53 22.38 -13.07
N VAL A 359 22.13 23.23 -13.90
CA VAL A 359 21.50 23.78 -15.09
C VAL A 359 22.33 23.37 -16.30
N ARG A 360 21.73 22.58 -17.18
CA ARG A 360 22.32 22.14 -18.44
C ARG A 360 21.93 23.12 -19.54
N MET A 361 22.68 23.10 -20.64
CA MET A 361 22.42 23.96 -21.79
C MET A 361 22.36 23.11 -23.08
N ALA A 362 21.27 23.26 -23.83
CA ALA A 362 21.05 22.61 -25.11
C ALA A 362 21.82 23.31 -26.26
N GLN A 363 21.79 22.72 -27.45
CA GLN A 363 22.44 23.25 -28.66
C GLN A 363 21.90 24.61 -29.10
N ASP A 364 20.61 24.87 -28.86
CA ASP A 364 19.95 26.14 -29.12
C ASP A 364 20.03 27.12 -27.94
N ASN A 365 20.90 26.83 -26.97
CA ASN A 365 21.08 27.56 -25.71
C ASN A 365 19.84 27.57 -24.78
N THR A 366 18.94 26.59 -24.94
CA THR A 366 17.88 26.34 -23.95
C THR A 366 18.50 25.89 -22.63
N LEU A 367 18.10 26.52 -21.54
CA LEU A 367 18.50 26.18 -20.17
C LEU A 367 17.59 25.08 -19.63
N ILE A 368 18.18 23.97 -19.18
CA ILE A 368 17.47 22.79 -18.72
C ILE A 368 17.81 22.56 -17.24
N PRO A 369 16.90 22.87 -16.30
CA PRO A 369 17.15 22.60 -14.89
C PRO A 369 17.12 21.09 -14.64
N HIS A 370 18.01 20.61 -13.80
CA HIS A 370 17.95 19.24 -13.31
C HIS A 370 18.09 19.24 -11.79
N VAL A 371 17.12 18.60 -11.14
CA VAL A 371 17.02 18.53 -9.68
C VAL A 371 16.79 17.09 -9.24
N LYS A 372 17.48 16.68 -8.17
CA LYS A 372 17.18 15.46 -7.44
C LYS A 372 16.65 15.85 -6.07
N MET A 373 15.35 15.68 -5.87
CA MET A 373 14.70 15.99 -4.62
C MET A 373 14.88 14.86 -3.59
N GLY A 374 14.62 15.17 -2.32
CA GLY A 374 14.52 14.19 -1.26
C GLY A 374 13.90 14.78 0.00
N VAL A 375 13.81 13.95 1.03
CA VAL A 375 13.38 14.32 2.37
C VAL A 375 14.53 14.09 3.35
N GLU A 376 14.69 15.01 4.29
CA GLU A 376 15.62 14.92 5.41
C GLU A 376 14.86 14.93 6.73
N ALA A 377 15.20 13.97 7.61
CA ALA A 377 14.64 13.88 8.95
C ALA A 377 15.61 14.45 9.99
N ARG A 378 15.08 15.21 10.95
CA ARG A 378 15.79 15.79 12.08
C ARG A 378 15.05 15.41 13.38
N GLU A 379 15.57 14.47 14.19
CA GLU A 379 15.02 14.17 15.52
C GLU A 379 15.09 15.43 16.38
N GLN A 380 14.05 15.72 17.15
CA GLN A 380 14.03 16.84 18.09
C GLN A 380 14.19 16.34 19.53
N VAL A 381 15.03 17.03 20.27
CA VAL A 381 15.30 16.78 21.68
C VAL A 381 14.85 17.97 22.52
N VAL A 382 14.21 17.69 23.66
CA VAL A 382 13.84 18.73 24.62
C VAL A 382 15.11 19.17 25.36
N THR A 383 15.49 20.42 25.17
CA THR A 383 16.58 21.08 25.89
C THR A 383 16.02 22.14 26.84
N ARG A 384 16.89 22.83 27.58
CA ARG A 384 16.48 23.93 28.48
C ARG A 384 15.83 25.10 27.73
N LYS A 385 16.04 25.20 26.42
CA LYS A 385 15.52 26.27 25.56
C LYS A 385 14.24 25.91 24.83
N GLY A 386 13.74 24.67 24.99
CA GLY A 386 12.61 24.13 24.23
C GLY A 386 13.04 22.94 23.37
N LEU A 387 12.28 22.64 22.32
CA LEU A 387 12.67 21.64 21.33
C LEU A 387 13.77 22.19 20.42
N GLU A 388 14.88 21.46 20.33
CA GLU A 388 15.97 21.73 19.39
C GLU A 388 16.24 20.47 18.56
N ASP A 389 16.74 20.64 17.33
CA ASP A 389 17.15 19.48 16.53
C ASP A 389 18.35 18.79 17.18
N ALA A 390 18.30 17.46 17.22
CA ALA A 390 19.44 16.63 17.55
C ALA A 390 20.55 16.85 16.50
N ALA A 391 21.80 16.91 16.96
CA ALA A 391 22.95 17.08 16.08
C ALA A 391 23.04 15.97 15.01
N VAL A 392 22.61 14.75 15.33
CA VAL A 392 22.55 13.61 14.41
C VAL A 392 21.28 12.83 14.66
N THR A 393 20.50 12.60 13.60
CA THR A 393 19.37 11.67 13.64
C THR A 393 19.87 10.26 13.42
N LEU A 394 19.55 9.33 14.33
CA LEU A 394 20.04 7.96 14.26
C LEU A 394 19.53 7.24 12.98
N PRO A 395 20.36 6.44 12.28
CA PRO A 395 19.92 5.71 11.08
C PRO A 395 18.72 4.78 11.30
N GLN A 396 18.61 4.21 12.50
CA GLN A 396 17.50 3.35 12.89
C GLN A 396 16.24 4.11 13.33
N HIS A 397 16.29 5.44 13.42
CA HIS A 397 15.15 6.26 13.82
C HIS A 397 14.02 6.14 12.78
N PRO A 398 12.75 5.96 13.20
CA PRO A 398 11.60 5.84 12.30
C PRO A 398 11.50 6.97 11.27
N LEU A 399 11.64 8.23 11.69
CA LEU A 399 11.68 9.40 10.79
C LEU A 399 12.77 9.25 9.71
N LYS A 400 13.98 8.83 10.09
CA LYS A 400 15.09 8.67 9.14
C LYS A 400 14.79 7.57 8.12
N LYS A 401 14.23 6.44 8.56
CA LYS A 401 13.82 5.34 7.67
C LYS A 401 12.73 5.77 6.69
N PHE A 402 11.74 6.51 7.15
CA PHE A 402 10.70 7.07 6.29
C PHE A 402 11.28 8.08 5.29
N ALA A 403 12.06 9.06 5.76
CA ALA A 403 12.70 10.06 4.90
C ALA A 403 13.61 9.43 3.84
N ASP A 404 14.36 8.38 4.18
CA ASP A 404 15.20 7.65 3.23
C ASP A 404 14.38 6.85 2.21
N ALA A 405 13.30 6.19 2.65
CA ALA A 405 12.36 5.51 1.76
C ALA A 405 11.66 6.50 0.81
N PHE A 406 11.18 7.64 1.33
CA PHE A 406 10.57 8.71 0.54
C PHE A 406 11.57 9.25 -0.48
N SER A 407 12.81 9.53 -0.06
CA SER A 407 13.86 10.05 -0.94
C SER A 407 14.23 9.07 -2.06
N ARG A 408 14.31 7.76 -1.76
CA ARG A 408 14.55 6.72 -2.77
C ARG A 408 13.44 6.71 -3.82
N ASN A 409 12.20 6.83 -3.36
CA ASN A 409 11.02 6.72 -4.20
C ASN A 409 10.49 8.07 -4.72
N PHE A 410 11.20 9.18 -4.48
CA PHE A 410 10.69 10.53 -4.72
C PHE A 410 10.14 10.70 -6.13
N ASP A 411 10.85 10.19 -7.14
CA ASP A 411 10.43 10.34 -8.54
C ASP A 411 9.12 9.62 -8.83
N LEU A 412 8.95 8.38 -8.36
CA LEU A 412 7.68 7.67 -8.52
C LEU A 412 6.55 8.33 -7.71
N ILE A 413 6.85 8.87 -6.52
CA ILE A 413 5.88 9.63 -5.73
C ILE A 413 5.46 10.89 -6.49
N ALA A 414 6.41 11.64 -7.04
CA ALA A 414 6.13 12.80 -7.86
C ALA A 414 5.38 12.45 -9.14
N GLU A 415 5.53 11.25 -9.70
CA GLU A 415 4.69 10.80 -10.83
C GLU A 415 3.27 10.41 -10.44
N ARG A 416 2.98 10.19 -9.15
CA ARG A 416 1.63 9.84 -8.66
C ARG A 416 0.94 10.98 -7.93
N LYS A 417 1.69 11.88 -7.31
CA LYS A 417 1.20 12.93 -6.41
C LYS A 417 1.51 14.30 -6.96
N SER A 418 0.46 14.98 -7.46
CA SER A 418 0.54 16.29 -8.11
C SER A 418 1.21 17.34 -7.24
N VAL A 419 0.85 17.43 -5.96
CA VAL A 419 1.47 18.39 -5.03
C VAL A 419 2.99 18.19 -4.90
N ILE A 420 3.46 16.93 -4.93
CA ILE A 420 4.89 16.59 -4.87
C ILE A 420 5.56 16.87 -6.22
N PHE A 421 4.86 16.63 -7.33
CA PHE A 421 5.29 17.00 -8.66
C PHE A 421 5.53 18.51 -8.77
N HIS A 422 4.55 19.32 -8.38
CA HIS A 422 4.65 20.78 -8.46
C HIS A 422 5.67 21.36 -7.47
N LEU A 423 5.91 20.72 -6.32
CA LEU A 423 7.04 21.06 -5.46
C LEU A 423 8.38 20.84 -6.17
N ARG A 424 8.53 19.76 -6.96
CA ARG A 424 9.73 19.52 -7.80
C ARG A 424 9.86 20.58 -8.89
N GLU A 425 8.76 21.01 -9.51
CA GLU A 425 8.76 22.10 -10.50
C GLU A 425 9.12 23.46 -9.89
N LEU A 426 8.68 23.75 -8.66
CA LEU A 426 9.13 24.91 -7.90
C LEU A 426 10.64 24.85 -7.59
N ALA A 427 11.16 23.66 -7.26
CA ALA A 427 12.59 23.48 -7.06
C ALA A 427 13.39 23.74 -8.35
N LYS A 428 12.92 23.26 -9.51
CA LYS A 428 13.50 23.59 -10.83
C LYS A 428 13.50 25.09 -11.08
N ALA A 429 12.37 25.77 -10.87
CA ALA A 429 12.26 27.23 -11.00
C ALA A 429 13.23 27.97 -10.05
N SER A 430 13.40 27.49 -8.82
CA SER A 430 14.31 28.08 -7.82
C SER A 430 15.79 27.90 -8.20
N VAL A 431 16.16 26.72 -8.73
CA VAL A 431 17.49 26.44 -9.28
C VAL A 431 17.77 27.35 -10.47
N MET A 432 16.79 27.53 -11.36
CA MET A 432 16.90 28.43 -12.51
C MET A 432 17.07 29.89 -12.06
N ALA A 433 16.26 30.36 -11.10
CA ALA A 433 16.37 31.69 -10.54
C ALA A 433 17.77 31.95 -9.94
N LYS A 434 18.31 30.99 -9.17
CA LYS A 434 19.68 31.07 -8.65
C LYS A 434 20.70 31.14 -9.77
N TYR A 435 20.63 30.26 -10.78
CA TYR A 435 21.55 30.26 -11.91
C TYR A 435 21.55 31.59 -12.66
N LEU A 436 20.38 32.15 -12.96
CA LEU A 436 20.24 33.42 -13.69
C LEU A 436 20.87 34.60 -12.93
N ILE A 437 20.63 34.68 -11.62
CA ILE A 437 21.20 35.74 -10.77
C ILE A 437 22.72 35.56 -10.59
N ASP A 438 23.16 34.35 -10.25
CA ASP A 438 24.57 34.07 -9.95
C ASP A 438 25.44 34.18 -11.21
N SER A 439 24.90 33.82 -12.39
CA SER A 439 25.57 33.99 -13.69
C SER A 439 25.52 35.43 -14.22
N LYS A 440 24.81 36.34 -13.56
CA LYS A 440 24.59 37.73 -14.01
C LYS A 440 23.93 37.79 -15.39
N ALA A 441 22.95 36.93 -15.65
CA ALA A 441 22.10 37.05 -16.81
C ALA A 441 21.34 38.38 -16.78
N ARG A 442 21.20 39.03 -17.95
CA ARG A 442 20.45 40.27 -18.12
C ARG A 442 18.97 39.93 -18.28
N LEU A 443 18.23 40.02 -17.17
CA LEU A 443 16.79 39.83 -17.16
C LEU A 443 16.08 41.14 -17.48
N ASP A 444 14.99 41.06 -18.23
CA ASP A 444 14.12 42.20 -18.49
C ASP A 444 13.53 42.71 -17.16
N PRO A 445 13.62 44.01 -16.84
CA PRO A 445 13.05 44.58 -15.61
C PRO A 445 11.56 44.26 -15.40
N THR A 446 10.79 44.07 -16.49
CA THR A 446 9.37 43.72 -16.44
C THR A 446 9.11 42.40 -15.72
N TRP A 447 10.06 41.46 -15.69
CA TRP A 447 9.90 40.20 -14.95
C TRP A 447 9.73 40.44 -13.45
N TYR A 448 10.50 41.38 -12.88
CA TYR A 448 10.36 41.75 -11.47
C TYR A 448 9.07 42.52 -11.20
N GLN A 449 8.63 43.35 -12.16
CA GLN A 449 7.34 44.05 -12.05
C GLN A 449 6.18 43.06 -12.06
N MET A 450 6.22 42.04 -12.92
CA MET A 450 5.24 40.95 -12.92
C MET A 450 5.24 40.18 -11.60
N ALA A 451 6.42 39.88 -11.04
CA ALA A 451 6.51 39.26 -9.72
C ALA A 451 5.93 40.17 -8.61
N ASP A 452 6.11 41.50 -8.71
CA ASP A 452 5.52 42.46 -7.79
C ASP A 452 3.99 42.50 -7.92
N GLU A 453 3.46 42.48 -9.14
CA GLU A 453 2.01 42.43 -9.40
C GLU A 453 1.38 41.14 -8.86
N ILE A 454 2.01 39.98 -9.04
CA ILE A 454 1.52 38.70 -8.50
C ILE A 454 1.44 38.77 -6.98
N VAL A 455 2.47 39.30 -6.32
CA VAL A 455 2.47 39.48 -4.86
C VAL A 455 1.43 40.50 -4.40
N GLN A 456 1.18 41.56 -5.18
CA GLN A 456 0.16 42.56 -4.86
C GLN A 456 -1.27 42.04 -5.09
N ALA A 457 -1.45 41.14 -6.07
CA ALA A 457 -2.71 40.50 -6.38
C ALA A 457 -3.01 39.29 -5.46
N ALA A 458 -2.00 38.77 -4.77
CA ALA A 458 -2.16 37.67 -3.82
C ALA A 458 -3.06 38.10 -2.67
N GLU A 459 -4.09 37.29 -2.39
CA GLU A 459 -4.93 37.51 -1.23
C GLU A 459 -4.14 37.22 0.05
N PRO A 460 -4.38 37.95 1.15
CA PRO A 460 -3.75 37.65 2.43
C PRO A 460 -4.05 36.21 2.84
N GLU A 461 -3.04 35.49 3.33
CA GLU A 461 -3.21 34.12 3.86
C GLU A 461 -4.34 34.10 4.91
N PRO A 462 -5.47 33.43 4.62
CA PRO A 462 -6.64 33.48 5.49
C PRO A 462 -6.41 32.73 6.82
N TYR A 463 -5.52 31.73 6.80
CA TYR A 463 -5.27 30.84 7.93
C TYR A 463 -3.76 30.74 8.25
N PRO A 464 -3.16 31.78 8.83
CA PRO A 464 -1.74 31.77 9.21
C PRO A 464 -1.43 30.76 10.32
N GLU A 465 -2.45 30.34 11.07
CA GLU A 465 -2.40 29.28 12.07
C GLU A 465 -3.43 28.21 11.74
N ILE A 466 -3.04 26.95 11.92
CA ILE A 466 -3.90 25.78 11.67
C ILE A 466 -3.89 24.85 12.88
N PRO A 467 -4.93 24.01 13.05
CA PRO A 467 -4.92 22.98 14.07
C PRO A 467 -3.74 22.05 13.86
N GLN A 468 -3.06 21.73 14.96
CA GLN A 468 -1.93 20.83 14.89
C GLN A 468 -2.33 19.46 14.33
N LEU A 469 -1.46 18.94 13.46
CA LEU A 469 -1.54 17.58 12.96
C LEU A 469 -1.31 16.59 14.12
N TRP A 470 -2.35 15.84 14.45
CA TRP A 470 -2.28 14.76 15.41
C TRP A 470 -2.77 13.47 14.77
N ASN A 471 -1.97 12.42 14.92
CA ASN A 471 -2.46 11.05 14.80
C ASN A 471 -2.21 10.34 16.12
N MET A 472 -3.28 10.08 16.88
CA MET A 472 -3.20 9.27 18.07
C MET A 472 -3.40 7.81 17.66
N ARG A 473 -2.32 7.03 17.70
CA ARG A 473 -2.39 5.57 17.57
C ARG A 473 -2.20 4.93 18.93
N GLY A 474 -3.28 4.37 19.47
CA GLY A 474 -3.23 3.54 20.66
C GLY A 474 -2.93 2.08 20.28
N ASN A 475 -1.88 1.52 20.87
CA ASN A 475 -1.65 0.08 20.85
C ASN A 475 -1.90 -0.47 22.24
N SER A 476 -3.04 -1.14 22.45
CA SER A 476 -3.34 -1.77 23.72
C SER A 476 -3.09 -3.27 23.65
N ARG A 477 -2.38 -3.80 24.64
CA ARG A 477 -2.21 -5.24 24.85
C ARG A 477 -2.94 -5.64 26.11
N ILE A 478 -3.75 -6.69 26.00
CA ILE A 478 -4.41 -7.30 27.15
C ILE A 478 -3.54 -8.48 27.57
N GLN A 479 -2.93 -8.42 28.75
CA GLN A 479 -2.11 -9.51 29.26
C GLN A 479 -2.98 -10.46 30.08
N LEU A 480 -2.93 -11.75 29.75
CA LEU A 480 -3.46 -12.82 30.59
C LEU A 480 -2.27 -13.50 31.28
N LYS A 481 -2.21 -13.44 32.61
CA LYS A 481 -1.18 -14.11 33.42
C LYS A 481 -1.86 -15.01 34.43
N ASN A 482 -1.54 -16.31 34.41
CA ASN A 482 -2.13 -17.30 35.32
C ASN A 482 -3.68 -17.26 35.34
N GLY A 483 -4.31 -17.18 34.16
CA GLY A 483 -5.78 -17.10 34.04
C GLY A 483 -6.40 -15.78 34.53
N LYS A 484 -5.60 -14.77 34.89
CA LYS A 484 -6.09 -13.44 35.28
C LYS A 484 -5.71 -12.40 34.23
N LEU A 485 -6.67 -11.55 33.89
CA LEU A 485 -6.45 -10.34 33.13
C LEU A 485 -5.65 -9.34 33.98
N VAL A 486 -4.45 -9.01 33.53
CA VAL A 486 -3.58 -8.00 34.12
C VAL A 486 -3.55 -6.80 33.19
N ASP A 487 -3.42 -5.59 33.75
CA ASP A 487 -3.23 -4.35 32.98
C ASP A 487 -4.45 -3.88 32.15
N ILE A 488 -5.67 -4.13 32.66
CA ILE A 488 -6.93 -3.68 32.02
C ILE A 488 -7.02 -2.13 32.00
N ILE A 489 -6.42 -1.47 32.99
CA ILE A 489 -6.58 -0.03 33.27
C ILE A 489 -5.41 0.80 32.70
N THR A 490 -4.19 0.27 32.72
CA THR A 490 -2.97 1.01 32.30
C THR A 490 -2.64 0.84 30.81
N GLY A 491 -3.34 -0.06 30.09
CA GLY A 491 -3.07 -0.46 28.70
C GLY A 491 -3.29 0.59 27.60
N GLY A 492 -3.27 1.89 27.91
CA GLY A 492 -3.48 2.98 26.96
C GLY A 492 -2.50 4.12 27.13
N GLN A 493 -1.19 3.86 27.16
CA GLN A 493 -0.25 4.94 26.91
C GLN A 493 -0.36 5.35 25.44
N SER A 494 -1.10 6.42 25.17
CA SER A 494 -1.06 7.09 23.88
C SER A 494 0.28 7.81 23.78
N ASN A 495 1.23 7.23 23.05
CA ASN A 495 2.45 7.95 22.70
C ASN A 495 2.07 9.02 21.68
N LEU A 496 2.01 10.27 22.13
CA LEU A 496 1.89 11.42 21.25
C LEU A 496 3.23 11.53 20.50
N GLN A 497 3.18 11.32 19.19
CA GLN A 497 4.28 11.58 18.27
C GLN A 497 3.91 12.80 17.45
N ALA A 498 4.85 13.74 17.32
CA ALA A 498 4.65 14.97 16.58
C ALA A 498 5.72 15.09 15.49
N ILE A 499 5.30 15.47 14.29
CA ILE A 499 6.17 15.69 13.14
C ILE A 499 5.97 17.13 12.67
N TYR A 500 7.05 17.91 12.69
CA TYR A 500 7.09 19.28 12.17
C TYR A 500 7.97 19.31 10.91
N GLY A 501 8.31 20.50 10.40
CA GLY A 501 9.25 20.63 9.29
C GLY A 501 8.79 21.64 8.25
N GLY A 502 9.21 21.44 7.01
CA GLY A 502 9.03 22.46 5.99
C GLY A 502 9.66 22.14 4.64
N VAL A 503 9.76 23.17 3.82
CA VAL A 503 10.47 23.15 2.54
C VAL A 503 11.70 24.05 2.66
N GLU A 504 12.88 23.44 2.54
CA GLU A 504 14.17 24.12 2.55
C GLU A 504 15.05 23.48 1.47
N PHE A 505 15.06 24.03 0.26
CA PHE A 505 15.79 23.40 -0.85
C PHE A 505 17.31 23.31 -0.60
N GLY A 506 17.87 24.22 0.19
CA GLY A 506 19.29 24.26 0.52
C GLY A 506 20.15 24.60 -0.69
N LEU A 507 19.71 25.56 -1.53
CA LEU A 507 20.34 25.81 -2.82
C LEU A 507 21.71 26.48 -2.72
N ASP A 508 22.00 27.18 -1.63
CA ASP A 508 23.26 27.89 -1.44
C ASP A 508 24.49 26.97 -1.33
N ARG A 509 24.30 25.66 -1.08
CA ARG A 509 25.38 24.67 -1.12
C ARG A 509 25.84 24.29 -2.55
N PHE A 510 25.11 24.72 -3.58
CA PHE A 510 25.42 24.40 -4.98
C PHE A 510 25.99 25.62 -5.72
N GLU A 511 27.12 25.43 -6.40
CA GLU A 511 27.73 26.44 -7.27
C GLU A 511 27.21 26.29 -8.72
N LEU A 512 25.98 26.76 -8.98
CA LEU A 512 25.33 26.55 -10.28
C LEU A 512 25.95 27.32 -11.46
N ALA A 513 26.61 28.46 -11.18
CA ALA A 513 27.12 29.37 -12.20
C ALA A 513 28.66 29.40 -12.25
N GLN A 514 29.32 28.26 -12.04
CA GLN A 514 30.78 28.20 -12.11
C GLN A 514 31.31 28.83 -13.41
N ARG A 515 32.31 29.69 -13.26
CA ARG A 515 32.81 30.58 -14.29
C ARG A 515 33.45 29.77 -15.43
N HIS A 516 32.70 29.52 -16.50
CA HIS A 516 33.22 29.05 -17.79
C HIS A 516 34.33 29.94 -18.40
N ALA A 517 34.70 31.05 -17.77
CA ALA A 517 35.43 32.14 -18.38
C ALA A 517 36.96 32.00 -18.48
N LEU A 518 37.63 30.92 -18.00
CA LEU A 518 39.10 30.91 -17.97
C LEU A 518 39.85 29.64 -18.38
N GLN A 519 39.20 28.58 -18.89
CA GLN A 519 39.95 27.39 -19.38
C GLN A 519 40.33 27.44 -20.88
N GLY A 520 39.97 28.50 -21.61
CA GLY A 520 40.27 28.64 -23.04
C GLY A 520 41.67 29.15 -23.41
N ALA A 521 42.60 29.33 -22.47
CA ALA A 521 43.93 29.87 -22.76
C ALA A 521 45.05 29.16 -22.00
N GLN A 522 45.15 27.83 -22.11
CA GLN A 522 46.44 27.17 -21.88
C GLN A 522 47.36 27.46 -23.07
N LYS A 523 48.24 28.45 -22.90
CA LYS A 523 49.43 28.60 -23.75
C LYS A 523 50.27 27.32 -23.63
N PRO A 524 50.65 26.67 -24.74
CA PRO A 524 51.55 25.53 -24.69
C PRO A 524 52.96 26.00 -24.36
N GLY A 525 53.55 25.44 -23.31
CA GLY A 525 55.01 25.46 -23.11
C GLY A 525 55.52 26.27 -21.92
N VAL A 526 55.30 25.77 -20.69
CA VAL A 526 56.28 25.85 -19.60
C VAL A 526 56.12 24.59 -18.73
N PRO A 527 57.17 23.75 -18.55
CA PRO A 527 57.11 22.64 -17.60
C PRO A 527 57.29 23.21 -16.19
N LEU A 528 56.23 23.22 -15.38
CA LEU A 528 56.32 23.58 -13.97
C LEU A 528 56.57 22.32 -13.12
N ALA A 529 57.66 22.39 -12.35
CA ALA A 529 58.14 21.37 -11.44
C ALA A 529 57.12 21.01 -10.35
N GLN A 530 57.14 19.73 -9.96
CA GLN A 530 56.47 19.18 -8.79
C GLN A 530 57.04 19.84 -7.52
N SER A 531 56.28 20.71 -6.85
CA SER A 531 56.47 20.96 -5.42
C SER A 531 55.25 21.62 -4.79
N GLY A 532 54.96 21.22 -3.54
CA GLY A 532 54.20 22.04 -2.60
C GLY A 532 52.72 21.73 -2.50
N ARG A 533 52.36 20.84 -1.57
CA ARG A 533 51.04 20.85 -0.93
C ARG A 533 50.79 22.23 -0.32
N PRO A 534 49.66 22.91 -0.55
CA PRO A 534 49.33 24.09 0.22
C PRO A 534 48.70 23.68 1.55
N LEU A 535 49.35 24.09 2.65
CA LEU A 535 48.71 24.24 3.95
C LEU A 535 47.68 25.37 3.84
N PHE A 536 46.40 25.04 3.88
CA PHE A 536 45.32 26.02 4.01
C PHE A 536 45.13 26.38 5.48
N MET A 537 45.36 27.65 5.82
CA MET A 537 44.97 28.28 7.08
C MET A 537 43.46 28.59 7.07
N PRO A 538 42.73 28.42 8.19
CA PRO A 538 41.39 28.98 8.31
C PRO A 538 41.47 30.47 8.67
N GLN A 539 41.12 31.33 7.72
CA GLN A 539 40.88 32.75 7.97
C GLN A 539 39.50 32.92 8.60
N ARG A 540 39.48 33.38 9.86
CA ARG A 540 38.29 33.86 10.57
C ARG A 540 37.55 34.91 9.73
N PHE A 541 36.38 34.55 9.21
CA PHE A 541 35.34 35.53 8.90
C PHE A 541 34.67 35.96 10.21
N GLN A 542 34.95 37.19 10.65
CA GLN A 542 34.14 37.86 11.67
C GLN A 542 32.90 38.44 10.98
N LEU A 543 31.78 37.73 11.07
CA LEU A 543 30.46 38.32 10.82
C LEU A 543 29.90 38.83 12.14
N GLY A 544 29.54 40.12 12.14
CA GLY A 544 28.91 40.81 13.25
C GLY A 544 27.58 40.18 13.67
N GLN A 545 27.29 40.38 14.95
CA GLN A 545 26.08 40.00 15.68
C GLN A 545 24.82 40.04 14.81
N ARG A 546 24.27 38.85 14.50
CA ARG A 546 22.88 38.67 14.08
C ARG A 546 22.11 38.00 15.21
N ALA A 547 20.88 38.47 15.42
CA ALA A 547 19.91 37.83 16.30
C ALA A 547 19.63 36.39 15.80
N GLU A 548 19.66 35.45 16.75
CA GLU A 548 19.10 34.10 16.73
C GLU A 548 18.87 33.48 15.34
N MET A 549 19.96 32.96 14.76
CA MET A 549 19.93 32.05 13.62
C MET A 549 19.64 30.63 14.14
N PRO A 550 18.82 29.79 13.49
CA PRO A 550 18.64 28.41 13.89
C PRO A 550 20.00 27.68 13.86
N GLN A 551 20.34 27.02 14.96
CA GLN A 551 21.60 26.28 15.09
C GLN A 551 21.57 25.07 14.16
N GLY A 552 22.27 25.20 13.03
CA GLY A 552 22.34 24.19 11.98
C GLY A 552 23.05 22.90 12.43
N VAL A 553 22.57 21.81 11.85
CA VAL A 553 23.21 20.49 11.83
C VAL A 553 24.56 20.62 11.12
N ASP A 554 25.62 20.05 11.72
CA ASP A 554 26.88 19.81 11.05
C ASP A 554 26.64 18.76 9.94
N LEU A 555 26.30 19.23 8.75
CA LEU A 555 26.34 18.42 7.55
C LEU A 555 27.82 18.14 7.32
N ASN A 556 28.26 16.93 7.66
CA ASN A 556 29.58 16.43 7.31
C ASN A 556 29.67 16.32 5.77
N LEU A 557 29.91 17.47 5.13
CA LEU A 557 30.03 17.66 3.69
C LEU A 557 31.25 16.92 3.12
N ASP A 558 32.13 16.40 3.98
CA ASP A 558 33.31 15.63 3.60
C ASP A 558 32.96 14.29 2.91
N GLN A 559 31.71 13.82 3.05
CA GLN A 559 31.22 12.63 2.34
C GLN A 559 30.64 12.95 0.95
N PHE A 560 30.36 14.22 0.64
CA PHE A 560 29.90 14.64 -0.67
C PHE A 560 31.09 15.11 -1.49
N ASN A 561 31.55 14.27 -2.41
CA ASN A 561 32.58 14.64 -3.36
C ASN A 561 32.02 15.65 -4.39
N LEU A 562 31.96 16.93 -4.01
CA LEU A 562 31.61 18.04 -4.92
C LEU A 562 32.73 18.35 -5.93
N SER A 563 33.87 17.62 -5.89
CA SER A 563 35.02 17.86 -6.76
C SER A 563 35.01 17.04 -8.05
N SER A 564 34.21 15.97 -8.14
CA SER A 564 33.95 15.31 -9.42
C SER A 564 32.80 16.02 -10.12
N GLU A 565 33.11 17.08 -10.86
CA GLU A 565 32.19 17.62 -11.83
C GLU A 565 31.93 16.53 -12.88
N GLU A 566 30.83 15.77 -12.73
CA GLU A 566 30.22 15.05 -13.85
C GLU A 566 29.71 16.09 -14.84
N ARG A 567 30.64 16.73 -15.57
CA ARG A 567 30.28 17.55 -16.72
C ARG A 567 29.75 16.59 -17.77
N PHE A 568 28.47 16.74 -18.06
CA PHE A 568 27.83 16.08 -19.17
C PHE A 568 28.64 16.34 -20.45
N ALA A 569 29.10 15.27 -21.11
CA ALA A 569 30.04 15.38 -22.23
C ALA A 569 29.39 15.83 -23.56
N GLY A 570 28.06 15.99 -23.59
CA GLY A 570 27.29 16.38 -24.78
C GLY A 570 26.48 17.68 -24.61
N ARG A 571 26.22 18.38 -25.72
CA ARG A 571 25.12 19.36 -25.78
C ARG A 571 23.84 18.63 -26.16
N LEU A 572 22.78 18.78 -25.36
CA LEU A 572 21.46 18.24 -25.66
C LEU A 572 20.92 18.82 -26.98
N PRO A 573 20.12 18.08 -27.76
CA PRO A 573 19.55 18.58 -29.01
C PRO A 573 18.68 19.82 -28.75
N PRO A 574 18.45 20.67 -29.78
CA PRO A 574 17.53 21.80 -29.66
C PRO A 574 16.17 21.35 -29.14
N CYS A 575 15.61 22.10 -28.20
CA CYS A 575 14.33 21.78 -27.58
C CYS A 575 13.43 23.00 -27.37
N SER A 576 13.82 24.18 -27.87
CA SER A 576 12.97 25.36 -27.93
C SER A 576 12.27 25.49 -29.28
N GLY A 577 10.97 25.77 -29.25
CA GLY A 577 10.13 26.05 -30.41
C GLY A 577 9.92 27.55 -30.62
N CYS A 578 9.77 27.96 -31.88
CA CYS A 578 9.33 29.32 -32.22
C CYS A 578 7.81 29.46 -32.07
N ALA A 579 7.26 30.67 -32.14
CA ALA A 579 5.85 30.89 -31.83
C ALA A 579 4.85 30.25 -32.84
N GLY A 580 5.31 29.86 -34.04
CA GLY A 580 4.50 29.11 -35.02
C GLY A 580 4.73 27.60 -34.99
N SER A 581 5.61 27.12 -34.12
CA SER A 581 6.00 25.71 -34.02
C SER A 581 4.93 24.85 -33.35
N LEU A 582 5.12 23.53 -33.42
CA LEU A 582 4.22 22.56 -32.81
C LEU A 582 4.20 22.72 -31.28
N GLU A 583 5.38 22.99 -30.71
CA GLU A 583 5.62 23.24 -29.29
C GLU A 583 4.73 24.36 -28.74
N ALA A 584 4.42 25.38 -29.56
CA ALA A 584 3.61 26.52 -29.13
C ALA A 584 2.10 26.22 -29.17
N LYS A 585 1.65 25.29 -30.01
CA LYS A 585 0.22 25.07 -30.30
C LYS A 585 -0.44 23.95 -29.51
N VAL A 586 0.34 23.10 -28.85
CA VAL A 586 -0.16 21.82 -28.32
C VAL A 586 -0.07 21.73 -26.80
N THR A 587 -1.17 21.35 -26.16
CA THR A 587 -1.25 20.93 -24.76
C THR A 587 -1.06 19.41 -24.65
N LEU A 588 0.20 18.97 -24.62
CA LEU A 588 0.54 17.54 -24.72
C LEU A 588 -0.02 16.69 -23.56
N GLY A 589 -0.21 17.26 -22.38
CA GLY A 589 -0.62 16.52 -21.18
C GLY A 589 -1.96 15.80 -21.30
N ARG A 590 -3.00 16.51 -21.72
CA ARG A 590 -4.34 15.92 -21.93
C ARG A 590 -4.34 14.88 -23.05
N ALA A 591 -3.65 15.17 -24.15
CA ALA A 591 -3.52 14.25 -25.29
C ALA A 591 -2.83 12.94 -24.87
N PHE A 592 -1.76 13.05 -24.08
CA PHE A 592 -1.03 11.91 -23.51
C PHE A 592 -1.93 11.04 -22.61
N LEU A 593 -2.60 11.64 -21.63
CA LEU A 593 -3.48 10.89 -20.71
C LEU A 593 -4.62 10.18 -21.47
N ARG A 594 -5.22 10.85 -22.46
CA ARG A 594 -6.24 10.24 -23.31
C ARG A 594 -5.68 9.05 -24.10
N ALA A 595 -4.53 9.21 -24.73
CA ALA A 595 -3.88 8.14 -25.50
C ALA A 595 -3.52 6.94 -24.60
N LEU A 596 -3.07 7.20 -23.37
CA LEU A 596 -2.74 6.15 -22.40
C LEU A 596 -3.98 5.34 -22.00
N HIS A 597 -5.09 6.00 -21.63
CA HIS A 597 -6.34 5.33 -21.24
C HIS A 597 -6.98 4.56 -22.41
N GLN A 598 -6.90 5.10 -23.62
CA GLN A 598 -7.43 4.45 -24.83
C GLN A 598 -6.52 3.34 -25.37
N GLN A 599 -5.38 3.08 -24.71
CA GLN A 599 -4.34 2.18 -25.19
C GLN A 599 -3.88 2.48 -26.62
N ALA A 600 -3.95 3.75 -27.02
CA ALA A 600 -3.59 4.27 -28.34
C ALA A 600 -2.20 4.93 -28.34
N TRP A 601 -1.43 4.75 -27.27
CA TRP A 601 -0.07 5.26 -27.17
C TRP A 601 0.86 4.52 -28.13
N GLY A 602 1.55 5.25 -29.01
CA GLY A 602 2.35 4.67 -30.11
C GLY A 602 3.71 4.09 -29.71
N GLY A 603 3.99 3.92 -28.42
CA GLY A 603 5.28 3.47 -27.89
C GLY A 603 5.39 1.94 -27.79
N LYS A 604 6.45 1.47 -27.11
CA LYS A 604 6.65 0.03 -26.87
C LYS A 604 5.63 -0.45 -25.83
N ALA A 605 5.08 -1.65 -26.02
CA ALA A 605 4.12 -2.23 -25.06
C ALA A 605 4.64 -2.21 -23.61
N GLU A 606 5.92 -2.54 -23.38
CA GLU A 606 6.54 -2.52 -22.05
C GLU A 606 6.52 -1.13 -21.39
N ASP A 607 6.71 -0.08 -22.18
CA ASP A 607 6.68 1.30 -21.69
C ASP A 607 5.22 1.75 -21.45
N GLN A 608 4.26 1.23 -22.22
CA GLN A 608 2.85 1.49 -22.03
C GLN A 608 2.37 0.88 -20.71
N ASP A 609 2.75 -0.37 -20.47
CA ASP A 609 2.46 -1.08 -19.22
C ASP A 609 3.10 -0.36 -18.03
N LEU A 610 4.34 0.13 -18.18
CA LEU A 610 4.99 0.96 -17.16
C LEU A 610 4.18 2.22 -16.85
N LEU A 611 3.76 2.97 -17.87
CA LEU A 611 2.99 4.21 -17.69
C LEU A 611 1.60 3.94 -17.10
N LEU A 612 0.93 2.86 -17.49
CA LEU A 612 -0.33 2.43 -16.88
C LEU A 612 -0.14 2.07 -15.40
N ASN A 613 0.95 1.38 -15.04
CA ASN A 613 1.27 1.04 -13.65
C ASN A 613 1.67 2.27 -12.80
N ILE A 614 1.93 3.41 -13.42
CA ILE A 614 2.19 4.69 -12.74
C ILE A 614 0.89 5.48 -12.59
N TYR A 615 0.14 5.66 -13.69
CA TYR A 615 -0.97 6.61 -13.76
C TYR A 615 -2.36 6.00 -13.60
N ASN A 616 -2.54 4.71 -13.89
CA ASN A 616 -3.81 4.00 -13.75
C ASN A 616 -3.85 3.20 -12.44
N VAL A 617 -3.47 3.84 -11.34
CA VAL A 617 -3.51 3.25 -9.99
C VAL A 617 -4.26 4.18 -9.04
N PRO A 618 -4.98 3.66 -8.03
CA PRO A 618 -5.78 4.48 -7.11
C PRO A 618 -4.99 5.56 -6.37
N GLN A 619 -3.68 5.38 -6.22
CA GLN A 619 -2.80 6.35 -5.56
C GLN A 619 -2.39 7.51 -6.47
N CYS A 620 -2.66 7.46 -7.77
CA CYS A 620 -2.31 8.53 -8.68
C CYS A 620 -3.42 9.59 -8.75
N ASP A 621 -3.12 10.82 -8.36
CA ASP A 621 -4.03 11.98 -8.53
C ASP A 621 -3.65 12.88 -9.70
N ARG A 622 -2.45 12.68 -10.29
CA ARG A 622 -1.96 13.51 -11.41
C ARG A 622 -2.81 13.44 -12.67
N THR A 623 -3.56 12.36 -12.87
CA THR A 623 -4.50 12.25 -14.01
C THR A 623 -5.58 13.34 -13.98
N GLY A 624 -5.84 13.95 -12.81
CA GLY A 624 -6.73 15.09 -12.63
C GLY A 624 -6.14 16.45 -13.02
N GLU A 625 -4.84 16.57 -13.33
CA GLU A 625 -4.19 17.83 -13.70
C GLU A 625 -4.68 18.38 -15.07
N GLY A 626 -5.20 17.51 -15.93
CA GLY A 626 -5.74 17.90 -17.23
C GLY A 626 -4.68 18.59 -18.13
N ASP A 627 -4.90 19.85 -18.48
CA ASP A 627 -3.98 20.62 -19.34
C ASP A 627 -2.69 21.02 -18.60
N ALA A 628 -2.70 21.04 -17.27
CA ALA A 628 -1.53 21.31 -16.46
C ALA A 628 -0.59 20.09 -16.36
N PHE A 629 -1.02 18.92 -16.85
CA PHE A 629 -0.25 17.70 -16.76
C PHE A 629 1.05 17.80 -17.57
N ILE A 630 2.18 17.61 -16.87
CA ILE A 630 3.50 17.54 -17.47
C ILE A 630 3.93 16.06 -17.52
N LEU A 631 4.33 15.61 -18.70
CA LEU A 631 4.72 14.23 -18.96
C LEU A 631 6.03 13.85 -18.22
N PRO A 632 6.29 12.56 -17.98
CA PRO A 632 7.59 12.08 -17.52
C PRO A 632 8.74 12.59 -18.38
N ASP A 633 9.89 12.84 -17.76
CA ASP A 633 11.13 13.04 -18.49
C ASP A 633 11.42 11.79 -19.36
N PRO A 634 11.53 11.93 -20.70
CA PRO A 634 11.73 10.80 -21.59
C PRO A 634 13.16 10.22 -21.50
N ASN A 635 14.08 10.83 -20.75
CA ASN A 635 15.45 10.34 -20.60
C ASN A 635 15.52 8.90 -20.05
N MET A 636 16.29 8.03 -20.71
CA MET A 636 16.53 6.65 -20.29
C MET A 636 16.99 6.52 -18.82
N GLU A 637 17.79 7.43 -18.27
CA GLU A 637 18.19 7.36 -16.85
C GLU A 637 16.95 7.44 -15.93
N TYR A 638 16.07 8.40 -16.20
CA TYR A 638 14.84 8.62 -15.46
C TYR A 638 13.89 7.43 -15.63
N ILE A 639 13.63 7.02 -16.87
CA ILE A 639 12.75 5.89 -17.18
C ILE A 639 13.28 4.58 -16.58
N SER A 640 14.59 4.32 -16.64
CA SER A 640 15.21 3.14 -16.03
C SER A 640 15.02 3.14 -14.52
N LYS A 641 15.17 4.30 -13.88
CA LYS A 641 14.95 4.44 -12.44
C LYS A 641 13.50 4.16 -12.08
N VAL A 642 12.55 4.78 -12.77
CA VAL A 642 11.11 4.56 -12.52
C VAL A 642 10.72 3.11 -12.80
N ARG A 643 11.22 2.50 -13.88
CA ARG A 643 11.00 1.08 -14.19
C ARG A 643 11.51 0.16 -13.08
N THR A 644 12.68 0.46 -12.52
CA THR A 644 13.24 -0.28 -11.38
C THR A 644 12.31 -0.18 -10.16
N LEU A 645 11.84 1.03 -9.83
CA LEU A 645 10.93 1.25 -8.70
C LEU A 645 9.59 0.51 -8.89
N VAL A 646 8.98 0.57 -10.08
CA VAL A 646 7.73 -0.16 -10.39
C VAL A 646 7.96 -1.68 -10.34
N GLY A 647 9.11 -2.17 -10.82
CA GLY A 647 9.45 -3.60 -10.70
C GLY A 647 9.63 -4.08 -9.25
N GLU A 648 10.08 -3.22 -8.34
CA GLU A 648 10.13 -3.51 -6.90
C GLU A 648 8.71 -3.60 -6.29
N GLU A 649 7.78 -2.75 -6.73
CA GLU A 649 6.37 -2.85 -6.35
C GLU A 649 5.76 -4.16 -6.85
N ASP A 650 5.97 -4.52 -8.11
CA ASP A 650 5.49 -5.79 -8.69
C ASP A 650 6.05 -7.00 -7.95
N SER A 651 7.33 -6.95 -7.59
CA SER A 651 7.96 -7.96 -6.75
C SER A 651 7.26 -8.05 -5.38
N THR A 652 6.85 -6.91 -4.82
CA THR A 652 6.11 -6.87 -3.54
C THR A 652 4.69 -7.42 -3.69
N ARG A 653 3.97 -7.07 -4.77
CA ARG A 653 2.67 -7.66 -5.13
C ARG A 653 2.77 -9.17 -5.28
N GLY A 654 3.79 -9.66 -5.99
CA GLY A 654 4.07 -11.09 -6.14
C GLY A 654 4.30 -11.79 -4.80
N ARG A 655 5.11 -11.20 -3.90
CA ARG A 655 5.30 -11.73 -2.53
C ARG A 655 4.01 -11.75 -1.72
N ARG A 656 3.15 -10.71 -1.83
CA ARG A 656 1.83 -10.68 -1.19
C ARG A 656 0.94 -11.82 -1.68
N LYS A 657 0.82 -12.00 -3.00
CA LYS A 657 0.02 -13.08 -3.61
C LYS A 657 0.51 -14.46 -3.14
N LEU A 658 1.82 -14.68 -3.16
CA LEU A 658 2.42 -15.94 -2.70
C LEU A 658 2.16 -16.16 -1.20
N ARG A 659 2.42 -15.15 -0.37
CA ARG A 659 2.22 -15.23 1.08
C ARG A 659 0.75 -15.43 1.43
N PHE A 660 -0.16 -14.77 0.75
CA PHE A 660 -1.61 -14.95 0.92
C PHE A 660 -2.09 -16.32 0.48
N SER A 661 -1.44 -16.92 -0.52
CA SER A 661 -1.78 -18.27 -0.99
C SER A 661 -1.10 -19.37 -0.17
N ASP A 662 -0.24 -19.02 0.78
CA ASP A 662 0.48 -19.96 1.62
C ASP A 662 -0.37 -20.40 2.82
N LYS A 663 -0.31 -21.69 3.17
CA LYS A 663 -1.09 -22.24 4.29
C LYS A 663 -0.78 -21.59 5.65
N ALA A 664 0.43 -21.03 5.82
CA ALA A 664 0.85 -20.33 7.02
C ALA A 664 0.38 -18.86 7.10
N PHE A 665 -0.33 -18.35 6.09
CA PHE A 665 -0.98 -17.04 6.18
C PHE A 665 -1.97 -17.02 7.36
N SER A 666 -1.86 -16.00 8.20
CA SER A 666 -2.74 -15.78 9.34
C SER A 666 -3.36 -14.40 9.25
N VAL A 667 -4.69 -14.33 9.36
CA VAL A 667 -5.42 -13.05 9.40
C VAL A 667 -4.95 -12.18 10.58
N ALA A 668 -4.59 -12.80 11.71
CA ALA A 668 -4.10 -12.09 12.89
C ALA A 668 -2.67 -11.52 12.71
N ASN A 669 -1.90 -12.08 11.78
CA ASN A 669 -0.56 -11.61 11.45
C ASN A 669 -0.26 -11.87 9.96
N PRO A 670 -0.78 -11.02 9.06
CA PRO A 670 -0.65 -11.22 7.61
C PRO A 670 0.81 -11.30 7.14
N GLY A 671 1.71 -10.62 7.84
CA GLY A 671 3.12 -10.50 7.51
C GLY A 671 3.53 -9.05 7.24
N PRO A 672 4.85 -8.77 7.19
CA PRO A 672 5.36 -7.43 6.92
C PRO A 672 5.12 -6.95 5.47
N GLU A 673 4.79 -7.85 4.56
CA GLU A 673 4.50 -7.52 3.17
C GLU A 673 3.16 -6.79 3.00
N PHE A 674 2.23 -6.97 3.94
CA PHE A 674 0.87 -6.40 3.88
C PHE A 674 0.78 -5.06 4.64
N PRO A 675 -0.22 -4.22 4.32
CA PRO A 675 -0.48 -3.01 5.07
C PRO A 675 -0.59 -3.30 6.57
N ARG A 676 0.11 -2.50 7.38
CA ARG A 676 0.10 -2.68 8.84
C ARG A 676 -1.29 -2.51 9.45
N THR A 677 -2.16 -1.75 8.79
CA THR A 677 -3.58 -1.59 9.15
C THR A 677 -4.35 -2.91 9.15
N TRP A 678 -3.84 -3.97 8.52
CA TRP A 678 -4.44 -5.31 8.56
C TRP A 678 -4.10 -6.09 9.83
N THR A 679 -2.99 -5.75 10.50
CA THR A 679 -2.61 -6.39 11.77
C THR A 679 -3.46 -5.78 12.88
N PRO A 680 -4.22 -6.58 13.65
CA PRO A 680 -5.00 -6.06 14.77
C PRO A 680 -4.09 -5.34 15.78
N ARG A 681 -4.40 -4.09 16.10
CA ARG A 681 -3.71 -3.28 17.13
C ARG A 681 -3.87 -3.86 18.53
N PHE A 682 -5.02 -4.51 18.76
CA PHE A 682 -5.38 -5.13 20.02
C PHE A 682 -5.03 -6.62 19.98
N GLN A 683 -4.12 -7.03 20.86
CA GLN A 683 -3.68 -8.43 20.97
C GLN A 683 -3.79 -8.89 22.41
N VAL A 684 -4.18 -10.16 22.58
CA VAL A 684 -4.09 -10.86 23.87
C VAL A 684 -2.74 -11.52 23.98
N GLU A 685 -2.02 -11.25 25.05
CA GLU A 685 -0.73 -11.84 25.37
C GLU A 685 -0.92 -12.80 26.54
N MET A 686 -0.74 -14.11 26.31
CA MET A 686 -0.81 -15.14 27.34
C MET A 686 0.59 -15.45 27.85
N ASP A 687 0.86 -15.19 29.13
CA ASP A 687 2.12 -15.50 29.82
C ASP A 687 3.39 -15.00 29.09
N GLY A 688 3.33 -13.80 28.54
CA GLY A 688 4.45 -13.19 27.80
C GLY A 688 4.63 -13.71 26.37
N ARG A 689 3.72 -14.56 25.89
CA ARG A 689 3.63 -14.97 24.49
C ARG A 689 2.39 -14.30 23.91
N ILE A 690 2.54 -13.66 22.75
CA ILE A 690 1.37 -13.19 22.00
C ILE A 690 0.52 -14.43 21.74
N SER A 691 -0.69 -14.45 22.28
CA SER A 691 -1.64 -15.53 22.02
C SER A 691 -2.00 -15.38 20.55
N GLN A 692 -1.22 -16.04 19.71
CA GLN A 692 -1.74 -16.47 18.42
C GLN A 692 -2.94 -17.31 18.84
N THR A 693 -4.14 -16.78 18.65
CA THR A 693 -5.38 -17.58 18.70
C THR A 693 -5.00 -18.92 18.09
N VAL A 694 -4.96 -19.96 18.92
CA VAL A 694 -4.34 -21.25 18.56
C VAL A 694 -4.78 -21.52 17.14
N PRO A 695 -3.86 -21.56 16.16
CA PRO A 695 -4.27 -21.61 14.77
C PRO A 695 -5.19 -22.81 14.67
N THR A 696 -6.49 -22.55 14.50
CA THR A 696 -7.50 -23.59 14.33
C THR A 696 -7.30 -24.31 12.99
N LYS A 697 -6.19 -23.97 12.30
CA LYS A 697 -5.74 -24.38 10.98
C LYS A 697 -4.62 -25.43 11.06
N PHE A 698 -4.64 -26.32 12.05
CA PHE A 698 -3.89 -27.57 11.91
C PHE A 698 -4.61 -28.41 10.85
N GLY A 699 -3.94 -28.69 9.72
CA GLY A 699 -4.43 -29.58 8.66
C GLY A 699 -5.06 -28.93 7.41
N LEU A 700 -4.70 -27.68 7.05
CA LEU A 700 -5.09 -27.15 5.74
C LEU A 700 -4.36 -27.88 4.60
N ALA A 701 -5.08 -28.73 3.86
CA ALA A 701 -4.59 -29.36 2.65
C ALA A 701 -4.93 -28.49 1.42
N LYS A 702 -3.94 -28.16 0.60
CA LYS A 702 -4.17 -27.44 -0.67
C LYS A 702 -4.88 -28.36 -1.66
N LEU A 703 -5.97 -27.89 -2.25
CA LEU A 703 -6.70 -28.62 -3.30
C LEU A 703 -6.32 -28.10 -4.68
N GLU A 704 -6.15 -29.04 -5.60
CA GLU A 704 -6.13 -28.75 -7.03
C GLU A 704 -7.58 -28.76 -7.53
N VAL A 705 -8.03 -27.61 -8.02
CA VAL A 705 -9.36 -27.42 -8.58
C VAL A 705 -9.24 -27.24 -10.08
N ASP A 706 -10.22 -27.73 -10.84
CA ASP A 706 -10.26 -27.50 -12.28
C ASP A 706 -10.96 -26.17 -12.62
N ASP A 707 -10.74 -25.67 -13.85
CA ASP A 707 -11.30 -24.41 -14.31
C ASP A 707 -12.84 -24.36 -14.22
N ALA A 708 -13.51 -25.51 -14.36
CA ALA A 708 -14.97 -25.59 -14.27
C ALA A 708 -15.45 -25.35 -12.84
N PHE A 709 -14.78 -25.96 -11.87
CA PHE A 709 -15.04 -25.74 -10.45
C PHE A 709 -14.69 -24.30 -10.03
N GLU A 710 -13.56 -23.76 -10.47
CA GLU A 710 -13.20 -22.36 -10.21
C GLU A 710 -14.25 -21.38 -10.76
N GLN A 711 -14.73 -21.61 -11.99
CA GLN A 711 -15.79 -20.79 -12.56
C GLN A 711 -17.11 -20.90 -11.80
N SER A 712 -17.48 -22.09 -11.32
CA SER A 712 -18.69 -22.26 -10.51
C SER A 712 -18.55 -21.60 -9.13
N LEU A 713 -17.37 -21.67 -8.50
CA LEU A 713 -17.06 -20.92 -7.29
C LEU A 713 -17.27 -19.42 -7.52
N LEU A 714 -16.65 -18.85 -8.56
CA LEU A 714 -16.70 -17.41 -8.84
C LEU A 714 -18.08 -16.91 -9.25
N LYS A 715 -18.82 -17.68 -10.05
CA LYS A 715 -20.11 -17.23 -10.61
C LYS A 715 -21.31 -17.55 -9.72
N ASP A 716 -21.31 -18.72 -9.09
CA ASP A 716 -22.50 -19.25 -8.42
C ASP A 716 -22.42 -19.13 -6.90
N ILE A 717 -21.24 -19.40 -6.31
CA ILE A 717 -21.10 -19.59 -4.87
C ILE A 717 -20.64 -18.30 -4.18
N LEU A 718 -19.48 -17.76 -4.58
CA LEU A 718 -18.84 -16.61 -3.95
C LEU A 718 -19.70 -15.34 -3.90
N PRO A 719 -20.52 -15.00 -4.92
CA PRO A 719 -21.42 -13.84 -4.85
C PRO A 719 -22.48 -13.93 -3.74
N THR A 720 -22.80 -15.14 -3.28
CA THR A 720 -23.75 -15.38 -2.19
C THR A 720 -23.09 -15.57 -0.83
N ALA A 721 -21.77 -15.79 -0.80
CA ALA A 721 -21.00 -16.03 0.41
C ALA A 721 -20.45 -14.72 0.98
N ALA A 722 -20.55 -14.54 2.30
CA ALA A 722 -19.87 -13.44 2.98
C ALA A 722 -18.41 -13.83 3.27
N PRO A 723 -17.41 -13.05 2.82
CA PRO A 723 -16.02 -13.34 3.13
C PRO A 723 -15.75 -13.14 4.63
N GLU A 724 -15.05 -14.08 5.27
CA GLU A 724 -14.58 -13.93 6.65
C GLU A 724 -13.44 -12.90 6.76
N PHE A 725 -12.67 -12.76 5.68
CA PHE A 725 -11.62 -11.77 5.54
C PHE A 725 -11.82 -11.06 4.22
N ASN A 726 -11.86 -9.73 4.24
CA ASN A 726 -11.92 -8.89 3.04
C ASN A 726 -11.14 -7.62 3.33
N LYS A 727 -9.93 -7.53 2.76
CA LYS A 727 -9.05 -6.38 2.94
C LYS A 727 -8.42 -5.97 1.62
N THR A 728 -8.20 -4.68 1.46
CA THR A 728 -7.62 -4.09 0.26
C THR A 728 -6.28 -3.46 0.61
N THR A 729 -5.30 -3.60 -0.29
CA THR A 729 -3.99 -2.97 -0.19
C THR A 729 -4.02 -1.53 -0.70
N GLU A 730 -2.93 -0.80 -0.51
CA GLU A 730 -2.78 0.60 -0.93
C GLU A 730 -2.98 0.81 -2.43
N ASP A 731 -2.70 -0.20 -3.25
CA ASP A 731 -2.87 -0.25 -4.70
C ASP A 731 -4.21 -0.81 -5.17
N GLY A 732 -5.17 -0.96 -4.27
CA GLY A 732 -6.53 -1.37 -4.62
C GLY A 732 -6.73 -2.88 -4.80
N VAL A 733 -5.69 -3.70 -4.60
CA VAL A 733 -5.80 -5.16 -4.69
C VAL A 733 -6.55 -5.70 -3.46
N ALA A 734 -7.70 -6.33 -3.70
CA ALA A 734 -8.49 -6.95 -2.64
C ALA A 734 -8.11 -8.41 -2.45
N PHE A 735 -7.97 -8.82 -1.19
CA PHE A 735 -7.66 -10.18 -0.76
C PHE A 735 -8.81 -10.67 0.11
N ARG A 736 -9.42 -11.80 -0.26
CA ARG A 736 -10.57 -12.34 0.46
C ARG A 736 -10.41 -13.80 0.84
N ILE A 737 -10.96 -14.15 2.00
CA ILE A 737 -11.03 -15.53 2.49
C ILE A 737 -12.49 -15.85 2.76
N TYR A 738 -13.00 -16.88 2.09
CA TYR A 738 -14.33 -17.43 2.27
C TYR A 738 -14.21 -18.78 2.95
N LYS A 739 -15.09 -19.05 3.92
CA LYS A 739 -15.29 -20.40 4.45
C LYS A 739 -16.61 -20.95 3.96
N ILE A 740 -16.54 -22.02 3.18
CA ILE A 740 -17.68 -22.68 2.55
C ILE A 740 -17.61 -24.15 2.97
N GLY A 741 -18.37 -24.52 4.00
CA GLY A 741 -18.27 -25.86 4.60
C GLY A 741 -16.86 -26.11 5.16
N SER A 742 -16.22 -27.18 4.71
CA SER A 742 -14.81 -27.50 5.02
C SER A 742 -13.79 -26.82 4.11
N LEU A 743 -14.22 -25.99 3.15
CA LEU A 743 -13.32 -25.31 2.23
C LEU A 743 -12.98 -23.91 2.72
N GLU A 744 -11.70 -23.55 2.64
CA GLU A 744 -11.20 -22.18 2.73
C GLU A 744 -10.78 -21.75 1.32
N VAL A 745 -11.62 -20.93 0.68
CA VAL A 745 -11.36 -20.37 -0.65
C VAL A 745 -10.75 -18.99 -0.47
N ARG A 746 -9.54 -18.82 -0.99
CA ARG A 746 -8.84 -17.53 -0.99
C ARG A 746 -8.87 -16.94 -2.39
N THR A 747 -9.32 -15.70 -2.51
CA THR A 747 -9.42 -14.99 -3.78
C THR A 747 -8.61 -13.69 -3.75
N ILE A 748 -8.19 -13.26 -4.93
CA ILE A 748 -7.48 -12.02 -5.16
C ILE A 748 -8.16 -11.29 -6.31
N GLN A 749 -8.41 -9.99 -6.13
CA GLN A 749 -8.98 -9.11 -7.14
C GLN A 749 -8.05 -7.91 -7.32
N GLU A 750 -7.50 -7.75 -8.52
CA GLU A 750 -6.74 -6.55 -8.86
C GLU A 750 -7.65 -5.31 -8.87
N ALA A 751 -7.06 -4.11 -8.80
CA ALA A 751 -7.82 -2.86 -8.98
C ALA A 751 -8.60 -2.92 -10.31
N GLU A 752 -9.92 -2.76 -10.24
CA GLU A 752 -10.85 -2.84 -11.39
C GLU A 752 -10.88 -4.20 -12.13
N GLY A 753 -10.16 -5.20 -11.64
CA GLY A 753 -10.12 -6.54 -12.22
C GLY A 753 -11.28 -7.43 -11.75
N GLU A 754 -11.47 -8.54 -12.47
CA GLU A 754 -12.33 -9.62 -11.98
C GLU A 754 -11.68 -10.34 -10.80
N GLU A 755 -12.52 -10.79 -9.85
CA GLU A 755 -12.07 -11.62 -8.75
C GLU A 755 -11.60 -12.98 -9.27
N LYS A 756 -10.45 -13.46 -8.80
CA LYS A 756 -9.87 -14.74 -9.20
C LYS A 756 -9.58 -15.60 -7.97
N VAL A 757 -9.81 -16.91 -8.10
CA VAL A 757 -9.41 -17.88 -7.07
C VAL A 757 -7.88 -17.97 -7.06
N ALA A 758 -7.28 -17.72 -5.89
CA ALA A 758 -5.84 -17.81 -5.72
C ALA A 758 -5.43 -19.18 -5.17
N VAL A 759 -6.20 -19.72 -4.21
CA VAL A 759 -6.01 -21.07 -3.68
C VAL A 759 -7.27 -21.55 -2.97
N VAL A 760 -7.53 -22.85 -3.06
CA VAL A 760 -8.54 -23.54 -2.24
C VAL A 760 -7.83 -24.48 -1.27
N PHE A 761 -8.16 -24.36 0.02
CA PHE A 761 -7.76 -25.33 1.03
C PHE A 761 -8.97 -26.10 1.54
N SER A 762 -8.74 -27.32 2.04
CA SER A 762 -9.68 -28.02 2.91
C SER A 762 -9.17 -28.00 4.34
N SER A 763 -10.04 -27.66 5.29
CA SER A 763 -9.76 -27.68 6.73
C SER A 763 -9.92 -29.04 7.39
N GLY A 764 -10.27 -30.07 6.62
CA GLY A 764 -10.36 -31.44 7.12
C GLY A 764 -9.11 -32.25 6.79
N ALA A 765 -8.37 -32.67 7.81
CA ALA A 765 -8.02 -34.09 7.81
C ALA A 765 -9.36 -34.82 7.80
N ALA A 766 -9.59 -35.72 6.85
CA ALA A 766 -10.85 -36.45 6.73
C ALA A 766 -11.08 -37.45 7.89
N SER A 767 -10.79 -37.08 9.14
CA SER A 767 -11.22 -37.85 10.31
C SER A 767 -12.67 -37.49 10.56
N TRP A 768 -13.54 -38.46 10.37
CA TRP A 768 -14.93 -38.29 10.69
C TRP A 768 -15.12 -37.99 12.18
N GLU A 769 -15.94 -36.99 12.49
CA GLU A 769 -16.48 -36.85 13.84
C GLU A 769 -17.53 -37.95 14.07
N ALA A 770 -17.06 -39.11 14.55
CA ALA A 770 -17.91 -40.26 14.80
C ALA A 770 -18.83 -40.01 16.02
N LYS A 771 -20.05 -39.52 15.78
CA LYS A 771 -21.17 -39.79 16.71
C LYS A 771 -21.73 -41.16 16.35
N ALA A 772 -21.47 -42.16 17.19
CA ALA A 772 -22.05 -43.49 17.05
C ALA A 772 -23.58 -43.37 17.07
N ALA A 773 -24.21 -43.49 15.89
CA ALA A 773 -25.65 -43.42 15.77
C ALA A 773 -26.28 -44.66 16.40
N LYS A 774 -27.13 -44.47 17.41
CA LYS A 774 -27.99 -45.53 17.99
C LYS A 774 -29.07 -45.92 16.97
N GLY A 775 -28.70 -46.74 15.99
CA GLY A 775 -29.61 -47.19 14.93
C GLY A 775 -29.06 -48.31 14.03
N GLU A 776 -27.93 -48.91 14.39
CA GLU A 776 -27.21 -49.88 13.54
C GLU A 776 -28.04 -51.10 13.10
N GLU A 777 -29.00 -51.54 13.91
CA GLU A 777 -29.69 -52.80 13.69
C GLU A 777 -30.74 -52.72 12.57
N ALA A 778 -31.35 -51.54 12.38
CA ALA A 778 -32.33 -51.30 11.33
C ALA A 778 -31.67 -51.29 9.94
N LEU A 779 -30.49 -50.67 9.83
CA LEU A 779 -29.75 -50.58 8.57
C LEU A 779 -29.17 -51.92 8.11
N ALA A 780 -28.86 -52.82 9.05
CA ALA A 780 -28.17 -54.07 8.76
C ALA A 780 -28.90 -54.93 7.71
N ARG A 781 -30.24 -54.85 7.62
CA ARG A 781 -31.05 -55.63 6.67
C ARG A 781 -31.30 -54.92 5.35
N GLU A 782 -30.92 -53.65 5.20
CA GLU A 782 -31.15 -52.91 3.97
C GLU A 782 -30.23 -53.39 2.86
N LEU A 783 -30.81 -53.51 1.66
CA LEU A 783 -30.06 -53.82 0.45
C LEU A 783 -29.21 -52.62 0.03
N VAL A 784 -27.97 -52.89 -0.32
CA VAL A 784 -27.08 -51.89 -0.93
C VAL A 784 -27.53 -51.72 -2.39
N THR A 785 -27.66 -50.49 -2.87
CA THR A 785 -28.02 -50.18 -4.26
C THR A 785 -26.80 -49.74 -5.06
N SER A 786 -25.90 -48.96 -4.46
CA SER A 786 -24.71 -48.46 -5.13
C SER A 786 -23.49 -48.48 -4.21
N CYS A 787 -22.31 -48.62 -4.81
CA CYS A 787 -21.03 -48.51 -4.13
C CYS A 787 -20.06 -47.65 -4.94
N LYS A 788 -19.49 -46.65 -4.26
CA LYS A 788 -18.44 -45.77 -4.77
C LYS A 788 -17.21 -45.95 -3.92
N ILE A 789 -16.04 -46.13 -4.53
CA ILE A 789 -14.75 -46.26 -3.84
C ILE A 789 -13.93 -45.02 -4.13
N TYR A 790 -13.46 -44.37 -3.07
CA TYR A 790 -12.62 -43.19 -3.15
C TYR A 790 -11.22 -43.49 -2.61
N ALA A 791 -10.25 -42.72 -3.11
CA ALA A 791 -8.91 -42.70 -2.57
C ALA A 791 -8.48 -41.26 -2.24
N GLU A 792 -7.93 -41.09 -1.05
CA GLU A 792 -7.42 -39.82 -0.56
C GLU A 792 -5.92 -39.92 -0.34
N ALA A 793 -5.20 -38.85 -0.64
CA ALA A 793 -3.81 -38.73 -0.23
C ALA A 793 -3.76 -38.54 1.30
N MET A 794 -2.91 -39.28 2.01
CA MET A 794 -2.61 -38.93 3.40
C MET A 794 -1.45 -37.95 3.45
N GLU A 795 -1.56 -36.96 4.34
CA GLU A 795 -0.40 -36.16 4.73
C GLU A 795 0.62 -37.08 5.42
N HIS A 796 1.73 -37.35 4.75
CA HIS A 796 2.83 -38.11 5.32
C HIS A 796 4.07 -37.22 5.46
N GLU A 797 4.76 -37.33 6.58
CA GLU A 797 6.06 -36.70 6.77
C GLU A 797 7.08 -37.34 5.80
N ALA A 798 7.36 -36.60 4.72
CA ALA A 798 8.44 -36.58 3.71
C ALA A 798 9.40 -37.77 3.41
N TRP A 799 9.33 -38.96 4.01
CA TRP A 799 10.46 -39.92 3.96
C TRP A 799 10.15 -41.36 3.49
N ALA A 800 8.99 -41.65 2.89
CA ALA A 800 8.68 -43.00 2.37
C ALA A 800 8.44 -43.01 0.84
N GLU A 801 9.05 -43.97 0.14
CA GLU A 801 9.00 -44.11 -1.34
C GLU A 801 7.59 -44.45 -1.90
N ASP A 802 6.65 -44.86 -1.04
CA ASP A 802 5.25 -45.07 -1.40
C ASP A 802 4.37 -44.07 -0.63
N MET A 803 3.78 -43.07 -1.32
CA MET A 803 2.79 -42.19 -0.72
C MET A 803 1.58 -43.01 -0.25
N PRO A 804 1.31 -43.09 1.06
CA PRO A 804 0.25 -43.93 1.54
C PRO A 804 -1.09 -43.21 1.31
N CYS A 805 -1.95 -43.80 0.47
CA CYS A 805 -3.32 -43.32 0.28
C CYS A 805 -4.26 -43.97 1.30
N ASN A 806 -5.27 -43.21 1.74
CA ASN A 806 -6.41 -43.76 2.45
C ASN A 806 -7.49 -44.17 1.44
N TYR A 807 -8.24 -45.23 1.75
CA TYR A 807 -9.30 -45.74 0.86
C TYR A 807 -10.57 -45.97 1.66
N TYR A 808 -11.68 -45.46 1.15
CA TYR A 808 -12.99 -45.63 1.77
C TYR A 808 -14.04 -45.95 0.72
N ALA A 809 -15.10 -46.61 1.17
CA ALA A 809 -16.26 -46.95 0.37
C ALA A 809 -17.46 -46.14 0.85
N VAL A 810 -18.25 -45.65 -0.10
CA VAL A 810 -19.54 -45.03 0.11
C VAL A 810 -20.59 -45.94 -0.47
N LEU A 811 -21.52 -46.38 0.38
CA LEU A 811 -22.56 -47.35 0.07
C LEU A 811 -23.91 -46.66 0.20
N GLU A 812 -24.70 -46.65 -0.86
CA GLU A 812 -26.08 -46.14 -0.81
C GLU A 812 -27.01 -47.36 -0.65
N SER A 813 -28.01 -47.26 0.23
CA SER A 813 -29.02 -48.31 0.45
C SER A 813 -30.28 -48.05 -0.36
N GLN A 814 -31.18 -49.03 -0.39
CA GLN A 814 -32.48 -48.89 -1.07
C GLN A 814 -33.40 -47.84 -0.42
N SER A 815 -33.24 -47.55 0.86
CA SER A 815 -34.00 -46.49 1.55
C SER A 815 -33.40 -45.10 1.34
N GLY A 816 -32.26 -45.00 0.64
CA GLY A 816 -31.53 -43.76 0.45
C GLY A 816 -30.55 -43.43 1.58
N ALA A 817 -30.36 -44.31 2.57
CA ALA A 817 -29.32 -44.13 3.57
C ALA A 817 -27.94 -44.31 2.94
N VAL A 818 -26.97 -43.51 3.36
CA VAL A 818 -25.61 -43.55 2.85
C VAL A 818 -24.66 -43.96 3.97
N VAL A 819 -23.82 -44.95 3.72
CA VAL A 819 -22.81 -45.41 4.68
C VAL A 819 -21.43 -45.17 4.10
N ALA A 820 -20.59 -44.45 4.83
CA ALA A 820 -19.17 -44.41 4.54
C ALA A 820 -18.42 -45.40 5.44
N THR A 821 -17.54 -46.20 4.85
CA THR A 821 -16.73 -47.13 5.61
C THR A 821 -15.29 -47.20 5.12
N GLU A 822 -14.36 -47.27 6.05
CA GLU A 822 -12.93 -47.37 5.78
C GLU A 822 -12.22 -48.21 6.82
N MET A 823 -10.97 -48.56 6.53
CA MET A 823 -10.05 -49.11 7.50
C MET A 823 -9.01 -48.03 7.77
N THR A 824 -8.86 -47.62 9.02
CA THR A 824 -7.95 -46.55 9.45
C THR A 824 -6.50 -47.05 9.51
N SER A 825 -5.55 -46.14 9.74
CA SER A 825 -4.11 -46.47 9.75
C SER A 825 -3.68 -47.38 10.89
N ASP A 826 -4.42 -47.35 12.01
CA ASP A 826 -4.27 -48.26 13.16
C ASP A 826 -4.87 -49.65 12.90
N GLY A 827 -5.51 -49.86 11.74
CA GLY A 827 -6.17 -51.11 11.36
C GLY A 827 -7.58 -51.26 11.89
N SER A 828 -8.12 -50.27 12.62
CA SER A 828 -9.53 -50.30 13.02
C SER A 828 -10.46 -50.02 11.83
N PHE A 829 -11.72 -50.42 11.95
CA PHE A 829 -12.73 -50.19 10.91
C PHE A 829 -13.67 -49.09 11.36
N LEU A 830 -13.93 -48.17 10.45
CA LEU A 830 -14.87 -47.08 10.67
C LEU A 830 -16.12 -47.31 9.83
N TRP A 831 -17.28 -47.16 10.46
CA TRP A 831 -18.60 -47.33 9.85
C TRP A 831 -19.48 -46.15 10.24
N LEU A 832 -19.86 -45.35 9.26
CA LEU A 832 -20.56 -44.09 9.50
C LEU A 832 -21.78 -44.00 8.63
N GLN A 833 -22.92 -43.89 9.30
CA GLN A 833 -24.21 -43.77 8.66
C GLN A 833 -24.57 -42.28 8.53
N ASN A 834 -24.94 -41.89 7.31
CA ASN A 834 -25.30 -40.55 6.89
C ASN A 834 -24.34 -39.49 7.42
N PRO A 835 -23.02 -39.60 7.15
CA PRO A 835 -22.09 -38.63 7.69
C PRO A 835 -22.35 -37.25 7.08
N ASN A 836 -22.47 -36.24 7.94
CA ASN A 836 -22.86 -34.87 7.55
C ASN A 836 -21.85 -34.20 6.60
N ASN A 837 -20.60 -34.69 6.55
CA ASN A 837 -19.51 -34.17 5.73
C ASN A 837 -19.10 -35.13 4.60
N LEU A 838 -20.01 -36.03 4.18
CA LEU A 838 -19.72 -37.02 3.15
C LEU A 838 -19.40 -36.38 1.79
N GLU A 839 -20.18 -35.38 1.37
CA GLU A 839 -19.99 -34.71 0.09
C GLU A 839 -18.66 -33.95 0.05
N ASP A 840 -18.36 -33.22 1.13
CA ASP A 840 -17.07 -32.57 1.36
C ASP A 840 -15.94 -33.58 1.20
N ARG A 841 -15.99 -34.70 1.92
CA ARG A 841 -14.95 -35.73 1.85
C ARG A 841 -14.84 -36.37 0.44
N ASN A 842 -15.97 -36.64 -0.21
CA ASN A 842 -16.01 -37.16 -1.57
C ASN A 842 -15.38 -36.20 -2.58
N SER A 843 -15.50 -34.88 -2.38
CA SER A 843 -14.87 -33.86 -3.22
C SER A 843 -13.33 -33.86 -3.10
N LEU A 844 -12.80 -34.28 -1.95
CA LEU A 844 -11.36 -34.42 -1.69
C LEU A 844 -10.81 -35.76 -2.17
N GLY A 845 -11.68 -36.77 -2.26
CA GLY A 845 -11.33 -38.13 -2.68
C GLY A 845 -11.39 -38.29 -4.19
N LYS A 846 -10.38 -38.96 -4.77
CA LYS A 846 -10.49 -39.41 -6.16
C LYS A 846 -11.46 -40.59 -6.23
N LEU A 847 -12.59 -40.41 -6.92
CA LEU A 847 -13.48 -41.53 -7.24
C LEU A 847 -12.73 -42.52 -8.13
N LEU A 848 -12.44 -43.70 -7.60
CA LEU A 848 -11.76 -44.76 -8.33
C LEU A 848 -12.74 -45.67 -9.05
N PHE A 849 -13.85 -46.01 -8.37
CA PHE A 849 -14.82 -46.97 -8.88
C PHE A 849 -16.22 -46.59 -8.46
N GLN A 850 -17.17 -46.86 -9.36
CA GLN A 850 -18.60 -46.83 -9.08
C GLN A 850 -19.20 -48.12 -9.63
N ALA A 851 -20.08 -48.76 -8.87
CA ALA A 851 -20.82 -49.93 -9.31
C ALA A 851 -22.23 -49.94 -8.69
N GLU A 852 -23.19 -50.42 -9.48
CA GLU A 852 -24.46 -50.88 -8.97
C GLU A 852 -24.25 -52.21 -8.22
N CYS A 853 -24.98 -52.36 -7.12
CA CYS A 853 -24.87 -53.53 -6.28
C CYS A 853 -25.56 -54.75 -6.92
N ARG A 854 -24.99 -55.93 -6.70
CA ARG A 854 -25.64 -57.20 -7.04
C ARG A 854 -26.86 -57.41 -6.13
N GLU A 855 -27.95 -57.89 -6.71
CA GLU A 855 -29.16 -58.25 -5.95
C GLU A 855 -28.84 -59.15 -4.75
N GLY A 856 -29.39 -58.79 -3.59
CA GLY A 856 -29.33 -59.58 -2.37
C GLY A 856 -28.18 -59.27 -1.42
N VAL A 857 -27.26 -58.35 -1.74
CA VAL A 857 -26.23 -57.91 -0.79
C VAL A 857 -26.82 -56.84 0.14
N CYS A 858 -26.73 -57.07 1.45
CA CYS A 858 -27.19 -56.13 2.47
C CYS A 858 -26.04 -55.53 3.28
N MET A 859 -26.29 -54.45 4.02
CA MET A 859 -25.28 -53.79 4.85
C MET A 859 -24.66 -54.74 5.90
N ARG A 860 -25.41 -55.74 6.38
CA ARG A 860 -24.89 -56.79 7.28
C ARG A 860 -23.77 -57.59 6.64
N ASP A 861 -23.84 -57.88 5.33
CA ASP A 861 -22.81 -58.65 4.64
C ASP A 861 -21.49 -57.86 4.60
N VAL A 862 -21.58 -56.53 4.42
CA VAL A 862 -20.42 -55.63 4.44
C VAL A 862 -19.81 -55.55 5.84
N LYS A 863 -20.62 -55.48 6.90
CA LYS A 863 -20.11 -55.54 8.29
C LYS A 863 -19.46 -56.88 8.62
N LYS A 864 -20.06 -57.99 8.17
CA LYS A 864 -19.46 -59.31 8.35
C LYS A 864 -18.09 -59.38 7.68
N LEU A 865 -17.94 -58.79 6.49
CA LEU A 865 -16.65 -58.69 5.81
C LEU A 865 -15.60 -57.93 6.64
N GLN A 866 -15.98 -56.86 7.36
CA GLN A 866 -15.07 -56.16 8.28
C GLN A 866 -14.55 -57.11 9.37
N GLN A 867 -15.42 -57.96 9.93
CA GLN A 867 -15.06 -58.91 10.99
C GLN A 867 -14.17 -60.06 10.47
N ASP A 868 -14.34 -60.46 9.21
CA ASP A 868 -13.66 -61.60 8.61
C ASP A 868 -12.26 -61.25 8.02
N LEU A 869 -11.87 -59.97 7.97
CA LEU A 869 -10.61 -59.52 7.38
C LEU A 869 -9.43 -59.59 8.37
N PRO A 870 -8.28 -60.17 7.99
CA PRO A 870 -7.11 -60.29 8.86
C PRO A 870 -6.40 -58.94 9.09
N GLU A 871 -5.88 -58.70 10.30
CA GLU A 871 -5.12 -57.49 10.65
C GLU A 871 -3.76 -57.45 9.91
N GLY A 872 -3.46 -56.34 9.19
CA GLY A 872 -2.20 -56.19 8.47
C GLY A 872 -1.96 -54.79 7.84
N ALA A 873 -0.69 -54.41 7.64
CA ALA A 873 -0.29 -53.04 7.30
C ALA A 873 -0.64 -52.54 5.88
N ASN A 874 -1.06 -53.42 4.95
CA ASN A 874 -1.47 -53.06 3.58
C ASN A 874 -2.97 -53.30 3.32
N MET A 875 -3.75 -53.36 4.40
CA MET A 875 -5.13 -53.84 4.36
C MET A 875 -6.13 -52.79 3.93
N ARG A 876 -5.84 -51.48 3.98
CA ARG A 876 -6.81 -50.42 3.62
C ARG A 876 -7.27 -50.50 2.16
N LYS A 877 -6.31 -50.65 1.26
CA LYS A 877 -6.57 -50.87 -0.17
C LYS A 877 -7.27 -52.22 -0.41
N GLN A 878 -6.89 -53.25 0.34
CA GLN A 878 -7.50 -54.57 0.23
C GLN A 878 -8.94 -54.59 0.76
N TYR A 879 -9.21 -53.81 1.80
CA TYR A 879 -10.52 -53.63 2.40
C TYR A 879 -11.49 -52.98 1.40
N ALA A 880 -11.10 -51.83 0.82
CA ALA A 880 -11.88 -51.19 -0.23
C ALA A 880 -12.14 -52.10 -1.43
N LYS A 881 -11.14 -52.91 -1.84
CA LYS A 881 -11.31 -53.95 -2.88
C LYS A 881 -12.30 -55.05 -2.47
N ALA A 882 -12.21 -55.50 -1.22
CA ALA A 882 -13.04 -56.56 -0.70
C ALA A 882 -14.51 -56.11 -0.64
N ILE A 883 -14.77 -54.88 -0.19
CA ILE A 883 -16.09 -54.26 -0.23
C ILE A 883 -16.59 -54.18 -1.67
N TYR A 884 -15.80 -53.60 -2.58
CA TYR A 884 -16.21 -53.48 -3.98
C TYR A 884 -16.53 -54.84 -4.60
N LYS A 885 -15.69 -55.87 -4.34
CA LYS A 885 -15.91 -57.24 -4.82
C LYS A 885 -17.18 -57.87 -4.23
N LEU A 886 -17.42 -57.67 -2.94
CA LEU A 886 -18.61 -58.18 -2.25
C LEU A 886 -19.88 -57.55 -2.86
N VAL A 887 -19.90 -56.22 -2.96
CA VAL A 887 -21.07 -55.46 -3.39
C VAL A 887 -21.37 -55.63 -4.88
N SER A 888 -20.35 -55.60 -5.74
CA SER A 888 -20.53 -55.69 -7.20
C SER A 888 -20.47 -57.11 -7.76
N GLY A 889 -19.94 -58.08 -6.99
CA GLY A 889 -19.58 -59.42 -7.48
C GLY A 889 -18.39 -59.43 -8.46
N ARG A 890 -17.80 -58.26 -8.78
CA ARG A 890 -16.73 -58.13 -9.76
C ARG A 890 -15.39 -58.06 -9.04
N THR A 891 -14.48 -58.98 -9.38
CA THR A 891 -13.07 -58.83 -9.01
C THR A 891 -12.44 -57.76 -9.87
N PHE A 892 -11.62 -56.93 -9.24
CA PHE A 892 -10.80 -55.96 -9.93
C PHE A 892 -9.90 -56.62 -10.99
N ARG A 893 -10.11 -56.30 -12.28
CA ARG A 893 -9.23 -56.69 -13.40
C ARG A 893 -8.66 -55.42 -14.06
N GLY A 894 -7.72 -54.77 -13.39
CA GLY A 894 -6.99 -53.59 -13.89
C GLY A 894 -5.66 -53.43 -13.14
N LYS A 895 -4.83 -52.45 -13.47
CA LYS A 895 -3.76 -51.95 -12.57
C LYS A 895 -4.33 -50.74 -11.81
N TRP A 896 -4.06 -50.64 -10.51
CA TRP A 896 -4.47 -49.45 -9.73
C TRP A 896 -3.63 -48.27 -10.22
N GLY A 897 -4.31 -47.22 -10.69
CA GLY A 897 -3.68 -46.14 -11.45
C GLY A 897 -3.50 -46.54 -12.92
N GLY A 898 -4.18 -45.85 -13.83
CA GLY A 898 -3.83 -45.89 -15.25
C GLY A 898 -2.32 -45.61 -15.39
N ASN A 899 -1.65 -46.33 -16.32
CA ASN A 899 -0.19 -46.37 -16.47
C ASN A 899 0.54 -45.06 -16.11
N VAL A 900 1.08 -44.97 -14.90
CA VAL A 900 2.27 -44.16 -14.64
C VAL A 900 3.44 -45.03 -15.09
N ARG A 901 3.94 -44.84 -16.32
CA ARG A 901 5.19 -45.46 -16.76
C ARG A 901 6.32 -44.86 -15.91
N ARG A 902 6.99 -45.69 -15.10
CA ARG A 902 8.34 -45.37 -14.61
C ARG A 902 9.24 -45.13 -15.83
N TYR A 903 9.59 -43.89 -16.12
CA TYR A 903 10.76 -43.62 -16.94
C TYR A 903 11.98 -43.95 -16.09
N MET A 904 12.67 -45.05 -16.43
CA MET A 904 14.07 -45.20 -16.03
C MET A 904 14.87 -44.20 -16.86
N ALA A 905 15.53 -43.26 -16.20
CA ALA A 905 16.50 -42.38 -16.84
C ALA A 905 17.62 -43.24 -17.48
N PRO A 906 18.10 -42.89 -18.68
CA PRO A 906 19.28 -43.53 -19.25
C PRO A 906 20.53 -43.16 -18.42
N PRO A 907 21.57 -43.99 -18.39
CA PRO A 907 22.78 -43.72 -17.63
C PRO A 907 23.43 -42.44 -18.13
N SER A 908 23.71 -41.52 -17.19
CA SER A 908 24.35 -40.23 -17.39
C SER A 908 25.75 -40.39 -17.98
N SER A 909 25.95 -40.03 -19.24
CA SER A 909 27.25 -39.57 -19.75
C SER A 909 27.43 -38.10 -19.36
N GLY A 910 28.52 -37.82 -18.66
CA GLY A 910 28.76 -36.57 -17.93
C GLY A 910 28.67 -35.29 -18.75
N ILE A 911 28.00 -34.29 -18.16
CA ILE A 911 28.08 -32.88 -18.50
C ILE A 911 28.16 -32.09 -17.19
N SER A 912 29.03 -31.08 -17.18
CA SER A 912 29.52 -30.30 -16.04
C SER A 912 28.45 -29.50 -15.29
N LEU A 913 28.62 -29.41 -13.97
CA LEU A 913 27.71 -28.87 -12.96
C LEU A 913 27.88 -27.35 -12.75
N ALA A 914 27.90 -26.55 -13.82
CA ALA A 914 28.13 -25.09 -13.71
C ALA A 914 27.07 -24.18 -14.35
N ASP A 915 26.16 -24.67 -15.20
CA ASP A 915 25.20 -23.80 -15.90
C ASP A 915 23.78 -24.38 -15.91
N MET A 916 23.04 -24.34 -14.80
CA MET A 916 21.56 -24.33 -14.81
C MET A 916 21.02 -23.60 -13.58
N GLY A 917 20.40 -22.43 -13.83
CA GLY A 917 19.65 -21.67 -12.84
C GLY A 917 18.32 -22.35 -12.48
N ASN A 918 17.89 -22.10 -11.24
CA ASN A 918 16.68 -22.65 -10.63
C ASN A 918 15.41 -22.33 -11.45
N SER A 919 14.80 -23.36 -12.06
CA SER A 919 13.41 -23.35 -12.50
C SER A 919 12.74 -24.65 -12.07
N THR A 920 11.67 -24.51 -11.29
CA THR A 920 10.86 -25.59 -10.71
C THR A 920 9.75 -26.09 -11.64
N ASP A 921 9.80 -25.79 -12.95
CA ASP A 921 8.65 -25.98 -13.86
C ASP A 921 8.63 -27.30 -14.66
N VAL A 922 9.43 -28.32 -14.29
CA VAL A 922 9.54 -29.56 -15.09
C VAL A 922 8.60 -30.69 -14.63
N LEU A 923 7.94 -30.58 -13.48
CA LEU A 923 7.13 -31.69 -12.93
C LEU A 923 5.63 -31.67 -13.28
N ASN A 924 5.06 -30.55 -13.75
CA ASN A 924 3.61 -30.44 -14.01
C ASN A 924 3.17 -30.78 -15.45
N VAL A 925 4.09 -30.97 -16.38
CA VAL A 925 3.74 -31.27 -17.80
C VAL A 925 3.38 -32.76 -18.02
N MET A 926 3.57 -33.64 -17.03
CA MET A 926 3.39 -35.10 -17.25
C MET A 926 1.97 -35.65 -17.04
N TRP A 927 0.98 -34.85 -16.62
CA TRP A 927 -0.37 -35.36 -16.30
C TRP A 927 -1.49 -34.99 -17.29
N LEU A 928 -1.22 -34.15 -18.31
CA LEU A 928 -2.21 -33.74 -19.32
C LEU A 928 -1.78 -34.14 -20.74
N ALA A 929 -2.03 -35.40 -21.11
CA ALA A 929 -2.12 -35.79 -22.53
C ALA A 929 -2.94 -37.06 -22.71
N ARG A 930 -4.24 -36.90 -23.04
CA ARG A 930 -4.95 -37.62 -24.13
C ARG A 930 -6.47 -37.42 -24.02
N ASN A 931 -7.01 -36.59 -24.91
CA ASN A 931 -8.31 -36.83 -25.53
C ASN A 931 -8.24 -36.36 -26.98
N THR A 932 -7.97 -37.30 -27.90
CA THR A 932 -8.33 -37.19 -29.32
C THR A 932 -8.90 -38.54 -29.74
N PRO A 933 -10.03 -38.57 -30.46
CA PRO A 933 -10.58 -39.82 -30.96
C PRO A 933 -9.73 -40.29 -32.14
N LYS A 934 -9.36 -41.58 -32.16
CA LYS A 934 -8.80 -42.20 -33.37
C LYS A 934 -9.94 -42.77 -34.21
N ARG A 935 -9.79 -42.61 -35.52
CA ARG A 935 -10.61 -43.16 -36.62
C ARG A 935 -11.27 -44.49 -36.32
#